data_AF-A0A0W8C3X8-F1
#
_entry.id   AF-A0A0W8C3X8-F1
#
_cell.length_a   1.000
_cell.length_b   1.000
_cell.length_c   1.000
_cell.angle_alpha   90.00
_cell.angle_beta   90.00
_cell.angle_gamma   90.00
#
_symmetry.space_group_name_H-M   'P 1'
#
loop_
_entity.id
_entity.type
_entity.pdbx_description
1 polymer ?
#
loop_
_entity_poly.entity_id
_entity_poly.type
_entity_poly.pdbx_seq_one_letter_code
_entity_poly.pdbx_strand_id
1 'polypeptide(L)'
;MGVIEEIYCENFMCHRKLRVTLSPHINFITGENGSGKSAIIAAIQICFGATARTTHRGKNIKAFIGHEFDGNALVSVKLRNDNSDVFHPDKYGKNIIVERLIRRDGSAEYRLKNEQGHVVSKLKSELDTMMDRLNIQTDNPCAVMDQENAKLFLKGKSEDKYKFFLQSTDLAKMRTTYTHIDETTRMIIESALKSEVAKIATLRDAKNKTKKQWQESQSIGKLEKELELLKTELEWSFVDQKETITANVQKKLKQKECDATSASEKLSKATNEAQQLEQDQNDANAKLEEASMRMDKNRRQKMRVKSKIREARRPIQQYKAELSQVTRSKERTKQQLTRLHHDLQQKRDRHAAKLHRLNEGNKDLRDRVGKKQQEVAQTESDLHDTEADADAHRHTLRDLEDRQDDCKTQLRQLYQEAETTKKRLNSLKQQKQNRVAAFGRNIAHLQQLIQTNLHQFTAPPIGPLGMYITLPDDFMRFERAIEVATGSVLRTFLVVNGQDKALLDKLRRQAHCSSTEANMIISARTGYRYNNLELPSGDLAAHAICNILQVNNDEVFNALVDTCSLESKLLFDDREVAERRVLTGSSGSFRMARFVSEVYLPSGDKFVVRSGNLAYIANKRQLYGYIVRQNVDRGIVEMKNKLDCLEKDVDELRRDESLLSHDKNELGNDIKQQSDRVNFLSRRLNQQRMELRCLNDEIDDILQDHTLDTSVLESECKSTEDELEDFQRREQDLNKAITPDRKLHDSLDALKKLDSVEKMIAVEMSECQSDVDAVYKRLREAKVEEITEQRELEAARSTVENLEQQLISVRDECDGQTQIALKLGRRPDEVNVPAQCNRRVKTVERQLARVRDKLEGWSLSELKAEMEAQRAKYRAKKANFDKIRGNLQRIRSMLNERVDNWTRFRKAISQHTSREFEKFMLLSNFAAERSVRSEFDVFMDSQNRSMTVELLVEAAKKNCNKQFIFVTPNDLSMLRPDPVVKIQKLAPPRYRAASAGAHDVDMDGVA
;
A
#
# COMPACT_ATOMS: atom_id res chain seq x y z
N MET A 1 42.74 40.72 -12.99
CA MET A 1 41.80 41.83 -12.77
C MET A 1 41.53 42.51 -14.10
N GLY A 2 40.31 43.01 -14.30
CA GLY A 2 39.96 43.84 -15.45
C GLY A 2 40.62 45.21 -15.38
N VAL A 3 41.02 45.73 -16.54
CA VAL A 3 41.63 47.06 -16.70
C VAL A 3 40.78 47.85 -17.70
N ILE A 4 40.41 49.08 -17.34
CA ILE A 4 39.66 49.98 -18.21
C ILE A 4 40.65 50.71 -19.12
N GLU A 5 40.48 50.62 -20.44
CA GLU A 5 41.31 51.34 -21.40
C GLU A 5 40.68 52.67 -21.84
N GLU A 6 39.35 52.69 -21.98
CA GLU A 6 38.63 53.86 -22.50
C GLU A 6 37.23 53.97 -21.90
N ILE A 7 36.80 55.20 -21.67
CA ILE A 7 35.43 55.57 -21.29
C ILE A 7 34.92 56.58 -22.31
N TYR A 8 33.81 56.26 -22.96
CA TYR A 8 33.11 57.12 -23.91
C TYR A 8 31.70 57.40 -23.39
N CYS A 9 31.27 58.66 -23.45
CA CYS A 9 29.94 59.11 -23.04
C CYS A 9 29.35 60.05 -24.08
N GLU A 10 28.08 59.87 -24.41
CA GLU A 10 27.33 60.72 -25.34
C GLU A 10 25.96 61.10 -24.72
N ASN A 11 25.62 62.39 -24.80
CA ASN A 11 24.43 63.01 -24.18
C ASN A 11 24.26 62.72 -22.67
N PHE A 12 25.37 62.59 -21.94
CA PHE A 12 25.38 62.10 -20.55
C PHE A 12 25.74 63.22 -19.56
N MET A 13 24.84 63.47 -18.60
CA MET A 13 24.89 64.59 -17.66
C MET A 13 25.14 65.95 -18.34
N CYS A 14 26.34 66.52 -18.19
CA CYS A 14 26.76 67.81 -18.74
C CYS A 14 27.63 67.68 -20.01
N HIS A 15 27.82 66.45 -20.51
CA HIS A 15 28.71 66.15 -21.63
C HIS A 15 27.92 65.68 -22.85
N ARG A 16 27.95 66.47 -23.93
CA ARG A 16 27.40 66.06 -25.23
C ARG A 16 28.19 64.90 -25.83
N LYS A 17 29.52 65.00 -25.82
CA LYS A 17 30.47 63.91 -26.12
C LYS A 17 31.69 64.05 -25.20
N LEU A 18 32.09 62.97 -24.55
CA LEU A 18 33.29 62.88 -23.71
C LEU A 18 33.99 61.55 -23.99
N ARG A 19 35.32 61.60 -24.21
CA ARG A 19 36.17 60.42 -24.39
C ARG A 19 37.39 60.56 -23.47
N VAL A 20 37.65 59.55 -22.66
CA VAL A 20 38.76 59.52 -21.68
C VAL A 20 39.51 58.22 -21.87
N THR A 21 40.82 58.28 -22.13
CA THR A 21 41.66 57.10 -22.35
C THR A 21 42.55 56.89 -21.14
N LEU A 22 42.57 55.70 -20.54
CA LEU A 22 43.26 55.43 -19.29
C LEU A 22 44.54 54.60 -19.50
N SER A 23 45.53 54.80 -18.63
CA SER A 23 46.69 53.92 -18.51
C SER A 23 46.33 52.69 -17.66
N PRO A 24 47.05 51.55 -17.79
CA PRO A 24 46.78 50.36 -16.99
C PRO A 24 47.02 50.50 -15.48
N HIS A 25 47.78 51.52 -15.04
CA HIS A 25 48.27 51.64 -13.67
C HIS A 25 47.72 52.87 -12.95
N ILE A 26 48.28 54.07 -13.14
CA ILE A 26 47.88 55.27 -12.40
C ILE A 26 47.31 56.33 -13.34
N ASN A 27 46.11 56.82 -13.02
CA ASN A 27 45.41 57.85 -13.77
C ASN A 27 44.98 58.98 -12.84
N PHE A 28 45.24 60.23 -13.24
CA PHE A 28 44.71 61.43 -12.60
C PHE A 28 43.81 62.19 -13.58
N ILE A 29 42.61 62.52 -13.14
CA ILE A 29 41.64 63.33 -13.90
C ILE A 29 41.43 64.64 -13.14
N THR A 30 41.92 65.74 -13.71
CA THR A 30 41.90 67.08 -13.11
C THR A 30 40.91 68.00 -13.84
N GLY A 31 40.65 69.19 -13.29
CA GLY A 31 39.82 70.22 -13.92
C GLY A 31 38.97 70.98 -12.89
N GLU A 32 38.35 72.09 -13.30
CA GLU A 32 37.62 72.98 -12.39
C GLU A 32 36.35 72.34 -11.75
N ASN A 33 35.82 72.97 -10.70
CA ASN A 33 34.54 72.56 -10.14
C ASN A 33 33.41 72.84 -11.14
N GLY A 34 32.64 71.81 -11.48
CA GLY A 34 31.62 71.88 -12.54
C GLY A 34 32.06 71.30 -13.90
N SER A 35 33.34 70.95 -14.12
CA SER A 35 33.81 70.31 -15.37
C SER A 35 33.32 68.86 -15.61
N GLY A 36 32.33 68.40 -14.85
CA GLY A 36 31.75 67.07 -15.01
C GLY A 36 32.66 65.91 -14.59
N LYS A 37 33.72 66.15 -13.80
CA LYS A 37 34.61 65.10 -13.24
C LYS A 37 33.85 63.90 -12.65
N SER A 38 32.82 64.14 -11.82
CA SER A 38 32.01 63.07 -11.21
C SER A 38 31.13 62.31 -12.22
N ALA A 39 30.89 62.85 -13.43
CA ALA A 39 30.13 62.14 -14.46
C ALA A 39 30.91 60.91 -14.96
N ILE A 40 32.26 60.93 -14.94
CA ILE A 40 33.08 59.78 -15.35
C ILE A 40 32.91 58.61 -14.39
N ILE A 41 32.98 58.86 -13.07
CA ILE A 41 32.74 57.83 -12.05
C ILE A 41 31.32 57.26 -12.17
N ALA A 42 30.33 58.15 -12.31
CA ALA A 42 28.94 57.75 -12.49
C ALA A 42 28.72 56.95 -13.80
N ALA A 43 29.43 57.29 -14.89
CA ALA A 43 29.41 56.56 -16.14
C ALA A 43 29.96 55.14 -15.98
N ILE A 44 31.12 54.97 -15.32
CA ILE A 44 31.68 53.65 -15.01
C ILE A 44 30.69 52.81 -14.19
N GLN A 45 30.18 53.36 -13.08
CA GLN A 45 29.23 52.67 -12.19
C GLN A 45 27.97 52.24 -12.96
N ILE A 46 27.37 53.16 -13.72
CA ILE A 46 26.17 52.88 -14.51
C ILE A 46 26.47 51.87 -15.62
N CYS A 47 27.57 51.98 -16.37
CA CYS A 47 27.88 51.04 -17.44
C CYS A 47 28.00 49.59 -16.94
N PHE A 48 28.60 49.41 -15.77
CA PHE A 48 28.88 48.12 -15.14
C PHE A 48 27.77 47.56 -14.24
N GLY A 49 26.57 48.17 -14.26
CA GLY A 49 25.38 47.54 -13.68
C GLY A 49 24.87 48.14 -12.37
N ALA A 50 25.56 49.15 -11.82
CA ALA A 50 25.08 49.86 -10.65
C ALA A 50 23.72 50.55 -10.90
N THR A 51 23.02 50.85 -9.81
CA THR A 51 21.75 51.56 -9.86
C THR A 51 21.95 53.07 -9.93
N ALA A 52 20.96 53.80 -10.43
CA ALA A 52 20.95 55.27 -10.39
C ALA A 52 21.25 55.82 -8.97
N ARG A 53 20.58 55.24 -7.97
CA ARG A 53 20.67 55.68 -6.56
C ARG A 53 22.05 55.43 -5.95
N THR A 54 22.75 54.36 -6.31
CA THR A 54 24.07 54.02 -5.73
C THR A 54 25.20 54.91 -6.21
N THR A 55 24.98 55.72 -7.25
CA THR A 55 25.95 56.75 -7.69
C THR A 55 25.75 58.11 -7.00
N HIS A 56 24.70 58.26 -6.19
CA HIS A 56 24.22 59.51 -5.57
C HIS A 56 23.89 60.67 -6.53
N ARG A 57 24.13 60.55 -7.84
CA ARG A 57 23.90 61.60 -8.83
C ARG A 57 22.51 61.60 -9.49
N GLY A 58 21.68 60.58 -9.26
CA GLY A 58 20.33 60.52 -9.85
C GLY A 58 19.37 59.56 -9.14
N LYS A 59 18.08 59.91 -9.06
CA LYS A 59 17.04 59.05 -8.45
C LYS A 59 16.59 57.91 -9.35
N ASN A 60 16.69 58.10 -10.67
CA ASN A 60 16.33 57.16 -11.73
C ASN A 60 17.35 57.26 -12.89
N ILE A 61 17.35 56.31 -13.81
CA ILE A 61 18.37 56.28 -14.88
C ILE A 61 18.17 57.37 -15.95
N LYS A 62 16.94 57.89 -16.09
CA LYS A 62 16.63 59.02 -16.97
C LYS A 62 17.32 60.31 -16.54
N ALA A 63 17.57 60.52 -15.24
CA ALA A 63 18.26 61.71 -14.71
C ALA A 63 19.72 61.85 -15.18
N PHE A 64 20.29 60.84 -15.85
CA PHE A 64 21.62 60.89 -16.45
C PHE A 64 21.60 61.41 -17.90
N ILE A 65 20.43 61.58 -18.51
CA ILE A 65 20.28 62.29 -19.78
C ILE A 65 20.20 63.78 -19.44
N GLY A 66 21.10 64.59 -19.98
CA GLY A 66 21.06 66.05 -19.80
C GLY A 66 19.76 66.65 -20.34
N HIS A 67 19.15 67.58 -19.60
CA HIS A 67 17.88 68.21 -19.98
C HIS A 67 17.95 68.94 -21.33
N GLU A 68 19.15 69.35 -21.73
CA GLU A 68 19.46 70.10 -22.96
C GLU A 68 19.71 69.19 -24.19
N PHE A 69 19.69 67.87 -24.04
CA PHE A 69 20.01 66.93 -25.13
C PHE A 69 18.78 66.18 -25.64
N ASP A 70 18.36 66.47 -26.87
CA ASP A 70 17.35 65.70 -27.60
C ASP A 70 17.93 64.41 -28.17
N GLY A 71 17.93 63.37 -27.34
CA GLY A 71 18.35 62.03 -27.72
C GLY A 71 18.34 61.03 -26.58
N ASN A 72 18.86 59.83 -26.87
CA ASN A 72 19.25 58.85 -25.86
C ASN A 72 20.67 59.17 -25.37
N ALA A 73 21.01 58.77 -24.15
CA ALA A 73 22.39 58.79 -23.67
C ALA A 73 23.06 57.44 -23.89
N LEU A 74 24.32 57.44 -24.31
CA LEU A 74 25.13 56.24 -24.48
C LEU A 74 26.36 56.35 -23.57
N VAL A 75 26.59 55.32 -22.76
CA VAL A 75 27.86 55.11 -22.07
C VAL A 75 28.51 53.87 -22.63
N SER A 76 29.80 53.93 -22.95
CA SER A 76 30.61 52.81 -23.41
C SER A 76 31.92 52.76 -22.63
N VAL A 77 32.31 51.58 -22.18
CA VAL A 77 33.55 51.34 -21.45
C VAL A 77 34.30 50.18 -22.10
N LYS A 78 35.53 50.44 -22.56
CA LYS A 78 36.42 49.45 -23.14
C LYS A 78 37.29 48.83 -22.05
N LEU A 79 37.22 47.50 -21.94
CA LEU A 79 37.99 46.67 -21.02
C LEU A 79 39.02 45.84 -21.78
N ARG A 80 40.21 45.70 -21.19
CA ARG A 80 41.25 44.79 -21.65
C ARG A 80 40.97 43.35 -21.20
N ASN A 81 41.17 42.39 -22.09
CA ASN A 81 40.82 40.97 -21.92
C ASN A 81 41.96 40.01 -22.37
N ASP A 82 43.22 40.37 -22.11
CA ASP A 82 44.42 39.57 -22.40
C ASP A 82 45.27 39.25 -21.15
N ASN A 83 44.88 39.77 -19.98
CA ASN A 83 45.50 39.51 -18.69
C ASN A 83 45.12 38.12 -18.11
N SER A 84 45.71 37.72 -16.98
CA SER A 84 45.52 36.40 -16.33
C SER A 84 44.07 35.93 -16.14
N ASP A 85 43.12 36.85 -15.97
CA ASP A 85 41.71 36.55 -15.66
C ASP A 85 40.79 36.71 -16.89
N VAL A 86 41.22 36.20 -18.05
CA VAL A 86 40.48 36.29 -19.31
C VAL A 86 39.02 35.82 -19.17
N PHE A 87 38.09 36.57 -19.77
CA PHE A 87 36.68 36.24 -19.93
C PHE A 87 36.38 35.88 -21.39
N HIS A 88 36.08 34.60 -21.66
CA HIS A 88 35.67 34.06 -22.96
C HIS A 88 36.44 34.63 -24.18
N PRO A 89 37.77 34.34 -24.31
CA PRO A 89 38.60 34.90 -25.38
C PRO A 89 38.02 34.59 -26.78
N ASP A 90 37.52 33.37 -26.97
CA ASP A 90 36.96 32.89 -28.25
C ASP A 90 35.73 33.70 -28.73
N LYS A 91 35.03 34.37 -27.81
CA LYS A 91 33.82 35.16 -28.11
C LYS A 91 34.11 36.66 -28.21
N TYR A 92 34.96 37.17 -27.32
CA TYR A 92 35.16 38.61 -27.14
C TYR A 92 36.48 39.15 -27.72
N GLY A 93 37.49 38.30 -27.94
CA GLY A 93 38.83 38.73 -28.35
C GLY A 93 39.61 39.39 -27.20
N LYS A 94 40.62 40.20 -27.55
CA LYS A 94 41.53 40.85 -26.57
C LYS A 94 40.90 42.03 -25.85
N ASN A 95 39.75 42.52 -26.33
CA ASN A 95 39.08 43.71 -25.81
C ASN A 95 37.57 43.47 -25.71
N ILE A 96 36.97 43.79 -24.57
CA ILE A 96 35.51 43.76 -24.37
C ILE A 96 35.01 45.20 -24.33
N ILE A 97 33.99 45.52 -25.11
CA ILE A 97 33.32 46.83 -25.07
C ILE A 97 31.96 46.67 -24.40
N VAL A 98 31.76 47.31 -23.25
CA VAL A 98 30.49 47.30 -22.51
C VAL A 98 29.77 48.60 -22.82
N GLU A 99 28.58 48.51 -23.42
CA GLU A 99 27.71 49.66 -23.67
C GLU A 99 26.45 49.60 -22.81
N ARG A 100 26.03 50.75 -22.28
CA ARG A 100 24.71 50.96 -21.68
C ARG A 100 24.02 52.12 -22.38
N LEU A 101 23.00 51.79 -23.18
CA LEU A 101 22.12 52.75 -23.84
C LEU A 101 20.97 53.11 -22.90
N ILE A 102 20.81 54.39 -22.57
CA ILE A 102 19.77 54.92 -21.69
C ILE A 102 18.76 55.71 -22.52
N ARG A 103 17.49 55.29 -22.49
CA ARG A 103 16.42 55.91 -23.27
C ARG A 103 15.58 56.90 -22.45
N ARG A 104 14.96 57.88 -23.14
CA ARG A 104 14.09 58.90 -22.52
C ARG A 104 12.79 58.34 -21.92
N ASP A 105 12.38 57.13 -22.26
CA ASP A 105 11.27 56.39 -21.62
C ASP A 105 11.65 55.86 -20.21
N GLY A 106 12.93 55.89 -19.84
CA GLY A 106 13.45 55.34 -18.59
C GLY A 106 13.93 53.89 -18.69
N SER A 107 13.85 53.26 -19.87
CA SER A 107 14.47 51.97 -20.15
C SER A 107 15.98 52.11 -20.37
N ALA A 108 16.72 51.03 -20.11
CA ALA A 108 18.14 50.96 -20.44
C ALA A 108 18.49 49.56 -20.97
N GLU A 109 19.36 49.51 -21.97
CA GLU A 109 19.79 48.28 -22.66
C GLU A 109 21.31 48.11 -22.50
N TYR A 110 21.75 46.92 -22.10
CA TYR A 110 23.16 46.55 -22.13
C TYR A 110 23.52 45.95 -23.49
N ARG A 111 24.74 46.22 -23.96
CA ARG A 111 25.32 45.58 -25.15
C ARG A 111 26.78 45.25 -24.84
N LEU A 112 27.06 43.97 -24.70
CA LEU A 112 28.41 43.42 -24.57
C LEU A 112 28.92 43.15 -25.98
N LYS A 113 29.99 43.83 -26.37
CA LYS A 113 30.60 43.79 -27.70
C LYS A 113 32.01 43.19 -27.64
N ASN A 114 32.38 42.49 -28.70
CA ASN A 114 33.75 41.99 -28.90
C ASN A 114 34.69 43.09 -29.41
N GLU A 115 35.96 42.73 -29.59
CA GLU A 115 37.03 43.61 -30.10
C GLU A 115 36.71 44.26 -31.47
N GLN A 116 35.87 43.63 -32.30
CA GLN A 116 35.41 44.15 -33.60
C GLN A 116 34.18 45.05 -33.48
N GLY A 117 33.61 45.25 -32.29
CA GLY A 117 32.39 46.04 -32.05
C GLY A 117 31.08 45.29 -32.29
N HIS A 118 31.11 44.00 -32.62
CA HIS A 118 29.92 43.16 -32.79
C HIS A 118 29.29 42.82 -31.43
N VAL A 119 27.97 42.97 -31.31
CA VAL A 119 27.24 42.67 -30.06
C VAL A 119 27.14 41.15 -29.86
N VAL A 120 27.85 40.63 -28.87
CA VAL A 120 27.84 39.22 -28.47
C VAL A 120 26.66 38.92 -27.55
N SER A 121 26.33 39.85 -26.64
CA SER A 121 25.25 39.64 -25.66
C SER A 121 24.58 40.94 -25.22
N LYS A 122 23.37 40.80 -24.67
CA LYS A 122 22.58 41.87 -24.04
C LYS A 122 22.09 41.51 -22.64
N LEU A 123 22.49 40.34 -22.12
CA LEU A 123 22.00 39.79 -20.87
C LEU A 123 22.76 40.39 -19.68
N LYS A 124 22.03 40.96 -18.71
CA LYS A 124 22.66 41.47 -17.48
C LYS A 124 23.42 40.35 -16.73
N SER A 125 22.90 39.12 -16.70
CA SER A 125 23.58 38.00 -16.05
C SER A 125 24.96 37.68 -16.63
N GLU A 126 25.19 37.95 -17.92
CA GLU A 126 26.50 37.76 -18.54
C GLU A 126 27.45 38.90 -18.20
N LEU A 127 26.95 40.14 -18.11
CA LEU A 127 27.68 41.28 -17.55
C LEU A 127 28.07 41.04 -16.09
N ASP A 128 27.15 40.56 -15.25
CA ASP A 128 27.41 40.24 -13.84
C ASP A 128 28.48 39.12 -13.73
N THR A 129 28.40 38.09 -14.57
CA THR A 129 29.43 37.01 -14.62
C THR A 129 30.80 37.53 -15.07
N MET A 130 30.83 38.44 -16.05
CA MET A 130 32.06 39.10 -16.51
C MET A 130 32.67 39.97 -15.43
N MET A 131 31.84 40.74 -14.71
CA MET A 131 32.23 41.57 -13.56
C MET A 131 32.89 40.74 -12.45
N ASP A 132 32.26 39.63 -12.07
CA ASP A 132 32.80 38.68 -11.08
C ASP A 132 34.13 38.07 -11.56
N ARG A 133 34.22 37.64 -12.83
CA ARG A 133 35.46 37.07 -13.39
C ARG A 133 36.61 38.06 -13.45
N LEU A 134 36.34 39.31 -13.84
CA LEU A 134 37.33 40.38 -13.91
C LEU A 134 37.60 41.03 -12.54
N ASN A 135 36.84 40.66 -11.51
CA ASN A 135 36.83 41.25 -10.16
C ASN A 135 36.64 42.78 -10.16
N ILE A 136 35.70 43.26 -10.98
CA ILE A 136 35.31 44.68 -11.04
C ILE A 136 34.15 44.89 -10.05
N GLN A 137 34.35 45.73 -9.05
CA GLN A 137 33.42 45.89 -7.94
C GLN A 137 32.86 47.32 -7.82
N THR A 138 31.90 47.69 -8.66
CA THR A 138 31.33 49.07 -8.64
C THR A 138 30.49 49.41 -7.41
N ASP A 139 29.97 48.39 -6.72
CA ASP A 139 29.13 48.54 -5.52
C ASP A 139 29.95 48.48 -4.20
N ASN A 140 31.26 48.24 -4.27
CA ASN A 140 32.14 48.23 -3.10
C ASN A 140 32.62 49.68 -2.83
N PRO A 141 32.29 50.29 -1.67
CA PRO A 141 32.59 51.70 -1.42
C PRO A 141 34.08 51.97 -1.11
N CYS A 142 34.91 50.92 -0.93
CA CYS A 142 36.37 51.05 -0.95
C CYS A 142 36.99 50.91 -2.35
N ALA A 143 36.26 50.34 -3.33
CA ALA A 143 36.70 50.27 -4.72
C ALA A 143 36.26 51.52 -5.51
N VAL A 144 35.05 52.03 -5.25
CA VAL A 144 34.56 53.30 -5.77
C VAL A 144 34.23 54.23 -4.60
N MET A 145 35.20 55.04 -4.20
CA MET A 145 35.04 56.02 -3.12
C MET A 145 34.63 57.38 -3.70
N ASP A 146 33.33 57.67 -3.70
CA ASP A 146 32.83 59.01 -4.03
C ASP A 146 32.77 59.96 -2.82
N GLN A 147 32.58 61.25 -3.10
CA GLN A 147 32.58 62.31 -2.09
C GLN A 147 31.46 62.16 -1.05
N GLU A 148 30.32 61.55 -1.40
CA GLU A 148 29.17 61.42 -0.51
C GLU A 148 29.33 60.21 0.40
N ASN A 149 29.79 59.07 -0.14
CA ASN A 149 30.18 57.89 0.63
C ASN A 149 31.32 58.21 1.61
N ALA A 150 32.32 59.00 1.22
CA ALA A 150 33.38 59.47 2.13
C ALA A 150 32.83 60.38 3.26
N LYS A 151 31.91 61.30 2.94
CA LYS A 151 31.23 62.17 3.93
C LYS A 151 30.35 61.36 4.89
N LEU A 152 29.62 60.37 4.38
CA LEU A 152 28.81 59.43 5.17
C LEU A 152 29.68 58.57 6.09
N PHE A 153 30.82 58.08 5.64
CA PHE A 153 31.75 57.30 6.47
C PHE A 153 32.31 58.14 7.62
N LEU A 154 32.74 59.38 7.37
CA LEU A 154 33.28 60.27 8.42
C LEU A 154 32.21 60.66 9.45
N LYS A 155 31.01 61.07 8.99
CA LYS A 155 29.91 61.55 9.85
C LYS A 155 29.03 60.43 10.43
N GLY A 156 29.16 59.20 9.94
CA GLY A 156 28.31 58.06 10.30
C GLY A 156 28.52 57.53 11.71
N LYS A 157 27.49 56.85 12.23
CA LYS A 157 27.54 56.18 13.54
C LYS A 157 28.40 54.90 13.45
N SER A 158 28.73 54.32 14.60
CA SER A 158 29.50 53.06 14.67
C SER A 158 28.83 51.91 13.90
N GLU A 159 27.50 51.88 13.86
CA GLU A 159 26.70 50.92 13.07
C GLU A 159 26.89 51.11 11.56
N ASP A 160 26.86 52.36 11.07
CA ASP A 160 27.08 52.69 9.66
C ASP A 160 28.51 52.33 9.24
N LYS A 161 29.49 52.59 10.11
CA LYS A 161 30.91 52.22 9.91
C LYS A 161 31.10 50.71 9.88
N TYR A 162 30.40 49.96 10.73
CA TYR A 162 30.41 48.49 10.70
C TYR A 162 29.74 47.93 9.44
N LYS A 163 28.64 48.54 8.99
CA LYS A 163 27.96 48.19 7.73
C LYS A 163 28.87 48.47 6.53
N PHE A 164 29.55 49.62 6.52
CA PHE A 164 30.57 49.96 5.52
C PHE A 164 31.68 48.91 5.49
N PHE A 165 32.26 48.55 6.65
CA PHE A 165 33.24 47.47 6.76
C PHE A 165 32.73 46.13 6.18
N LEU A 166 31.51 45.70 6.52
CA LEU A 166 30.93 44.45 6.00
C LEU A 166 30.65 44.49 4.48
N GLN A 167 30.38 45.67 3.92
CA GLN A 167 30.20 45.86 2.48
C GLN A 167 31.55 45.88 1.75
N SER A 168 32.54 46.61 2.28
CA SER A 168 33.87 46.74 1.67
C SER A 168 34.70 45.45 1.68
N THR A 169 34.40 44.54 2.61
CA THR A 169 35.06 43.22 2.74
C THR A 169 34.28 42.09 2.04
N ASP A 170 33.23 42.41 1.29
CA ASP A 170 32.26 41.48 0.67
C ASP A 170 31.58 40.47 1.61
N LEU A 171 31.86 40.51 2.91
CA LEU A 171 31.23 39.64 3.93
C LEU A 171 29.70 39.79 3.92
N ALA A 172 29.17 40.97 3.60
CA ALA A 172 27.75 41.20 3.38
C ALA A 172 27.20 40.40 2.18
N LYS A 173 27.90 40.42 1.03
CA LYS A 173 27.50 39.67 -0.17
C LYS A 173 27.50 38.16 0.09
N MET A 174 28.57 37.64 0.70
CA MET A 174 28.65 36.22 1.09
C MET A 174 27.47 35.81 1.97
N ARG A 175 27.14 36.62 2.99
CA ARG A 175 26.02 36.34 3.90
C ARG A 175 24.68 36.32 3.15
N THR A 176 24.42 37.28 2.27
CA THR A 176 23.18 37.32 1.46
C THR A 176 23.07 36.15 0.48
N THR A 177 24.18 35.72 -0.12
CA THR A 177 24.22 34.52 -0.95
C THR A 177 23.90 33.27 -0.13
N TYR A 178 24.44 33.15 1.08
CA TYR A 178 24.19 32.00 1.95
C TYR A 178 22.73 31.93 2.44
N THR A 179 22.12 33.06 2.82
CA THR A 179 20.69 33.09 3.17
C THR A 179 19.81 32.69 1.98
N HIS A 180 20.13 33.18 0.77
CA HIS A 180 19.39 32.80 -0.44
C HIS A 180 19.51 31.30 -0.77
N ILE A 181 20.67 30.70 -0.54
CA ILE A 181 20.87 29.24 -0.70
C ILE A 181 20.06 28.46 0.35
N ASP A 182 20.01 28.88 1.62
CA ASP A 182 19.19 28.22 2.65
C ASP A 182 17.69 28.29 2.31
N GLU A 183 17.20 29.49 1.98
CA GLU A 183 15.80 29.73 1.58
C GLU A 183 15.41 28.87 0.37
N THR A 184 16.23 28.85 -0.67
CA THR A 184 16.00 28.04 -1.88
C THR A 184 16.03 26.55 -1.56
N THR A 185 16.99 26.09 -0.76
CA THR A 185 17.09 24.69 -0.31
C THR A 185 15.87 24.26 0.49
N ARG A 186 15.41 25.12 1.42
CA ARG A 186 14.21 24.90 2.24
C ARG A 186 12.95 24.84 1.38
N MET A 187 12.78 25.77 0.44
CA MET A 187 11.65 25.78 -0.49
C MET A 187 11.58 24.50 -1.34
N ILE A 188 12.71 23.99 -1.83
CA ILE A 188 12.76 22.72 -2.59
C ILE A 188 12.37 21.53 -1.70
N ILE A 189 12.82 21.49 -0.44
CA ILE A 189 12.46 20.44 0.52
C ILE A 189 10.95 20.47 0.81
N GLU A 190 10.39 21.65 1.07
CA GLU A 190 8.99 21.79 1.48
C GLU A 190 7.98 21.60 0.34
N SER A 191 8.32 22.00 -0.89
CA SER A 191 7.41 21.91 -2.05
C SER A 191 7.67 20.69 -2.93
N ALA A 192 8.84 20.64 -3.57
CA ALA A 192 9.18 19.62 -4.56
C ALA A 192 9.32 18.23 -3.91
N LEU A 193 10.02 18.12 -2.78
CA LEU A 193 10.24 16.83 -2.13
C LEU A 193 8.92 16.23 -1.60
N LYS A 194 8.05 17.01 -0.95
CA LYS A 194 6.73 16.53 -0.50
C LYS A 194 5.86 16.05 -1.68
N SER A 195 5.83 16.80 -2.79
CA SER A 195 5.10 16.40 -3.99
C SER A 195 5.63 15.10 -4.60
N GLU A 196 6.95 14.91 -4.62
CA GLU A 196 7.59 13.72 -5.16
C GLU A 196 7.42 12.49 -4.24
N VAL A 197 7.39 12.67 -2.92
CA VAL A 197 7.02 11.60 -1.96
C VAL A 197 5.62 11.07 -2.24
N ALA A 198 4.63 11.96 -2.41
CA ALA A 198 3.26 11.56 -2.71
C ALA A 198 3.15 10.76 -4.02
N LYS A 199 3.88 11.17 -5.09
CA LYS A 199 3.94 10.42 -6.36
C LYS A 199 4.63 9.06 -6.21
N ILE A 200 5.63 8.94 -5.34
CA ILE A 200 6.31 7.67 -5.06
C ILE A 200 5.43 6.73 -4.25
N ALA A 201 4.57 7.25 -3.37
CA ALA A 201 3.53 6.46 -2.70
C ALA A 201 2.54 5.88 -3.73
N THR A 202 1.90 6.72 -4.56
CA THR A 202 0.93 6.21 -5.56
C THR A 202 1.53 5.20 -6.54
N LEU A 203 2.80 5.38 -6.96
CA LEU A 203 3.52 4.39 -7.77
C LEU A 203 3.88 3.11 -7.00
N ARG A 204 4.13 3.18 -5.69
CA ARG A 204 4.33 1.99 -4.85
C ARG A 204 3.04 1.18 -4.76
N ASP A 205 1.92 1.86 -4.55
CA ASP A 205 0.62 1.23 -4.32
C ASP A 205 0.11 0.59 -5.61
N ALA A 206 0.24 1.29 -6.75
CA ALA A 206 -0.01 0.72 -8.08
C ALA A 206 0.84 -0.54 -8.35
N LYS A 207 2.16 -0.47 -8.10
CA LYS A 207 3.08 -1.61 -8.24
C LYS A 207 2.79 -2.75 -7.26
N ASN A 208 2.26 -2.47 -6.08
CA ASN A 208 1.86 -3.50 -5.11
C ASN A 208 0.52 -4.15 -5.53
N LYS A 209 -0.44 -3.37 -6.04
CA LYS A 209 -1.72 -3.86 -6.58
C LYS A 209 -1.48 -4.81 -7.77
N THR A 210 -0.73 -4.39 -8.78
CA THR A 210 -0.42 -5.24 -9.95
C THR A 210 0.41 -6.47 -9.58
N LYS A 211 1.32 -6.37 -8.59
CA LYS A 211 2.01 -7.55 -8.05
C LYS A 211 1.03 -8.53 -7.40
N LYS A 212 0.08 -8.07 -6.59
CA LYS A 212 -0.91 -8.92 -5.93
C LYS A 212 -1.80 -9.63 -6.97
N GLN A 213 -2.33 -8.88 -7.94
CA GLN A 213 -3.11 -9.44 -9.06
C GLN A 213 -2.32 -10.48 -9.87
N TRP A 214 -1.04 -10.25 -10.14
CA TRP A 214 -0.18 -11.24 -10.81
C TRP A 214 0.05 -12.51 -9.98
N GLN A 215 0.22 -12.39 -8.66
CA GLN A 215 0.34 -13.56 -7.77
C GLN A 215 -0.97 -14.36 -7.69
N GLU A 216 -2.12 -13.69 -7.61
CA GLU A 216 -3.44 -14.31 -7.62
C GLU A 216 -3.71 -15.02 -8.97
N SER A 217 -3.33 -14.39 -10.08
CA SER A 217 -3.40 -15.01 -11.42
C SER A 217 -2.48 -16.24 -11.54
N GLN A 218 -1.31 -16.23 -10.90
CA GLN A 218 -0.41 -17.40 -10.90
C GLN A 218 -0.98 -18.60 -10.12
N SER A 219 -1.84 -18.38 -9.10
CA SER A 219 -2.58 -19.47 -8.46
C SER A 219 -3.66 -20.09 -9.36
N ILE A 220 -4.23 -19.36 -10.32
CA ILE A 220 -5.23 -19.90 -11.25
C ILE A 220 -4.64 -21.06 -12.07
N GLY A 221 -3.47 -20.87 -12.67
CA GLY A 221 -2.82 -21.93 -13.45
C GLY A 221 -2.43 -23.18 -12.65
N LYS A 222 -2.41 -23.09 -11.30
CA LYS A 222 -2.30 -24.25 -10.41
C LYS A 222 -3.66 -24.91 -10.18
N LEU A 223 -4.68 -24.11 -9.86
CA LEU A 223 -6.06 -24.57 -9.65
C LEU A 223 -6.67 -25.19 -10.93
N GLU A 224 -6.31 -24.72 -12.12
CA GLU A 224 -6.73 -25.31 -13.40
C GLU A 224 -6.15 -26.72 -13.59
N LYS A 225 -4.85 -26.91 -13.29
CA LYS A 225 -4.23 -28.24 -13.29
C LYS A 225 -4.76 -29.15 -12.18
N GLU A 226 -5.01 -28.60 -11.00
CA GLU A 226 -5.64 -29.35 -9.90
C GLU A 226 -7.05 -29.80 -10.28
N LEU A 227 -7.83 -28.95 -10.98
CA LEU A 227 -9.15 -29.30 -11.49
C LEU A 227 -9.09 -30.45 -12.51
N GLU A 228 -8.13 -30.41 -13.44
CA GLU A 228 -7.93 -31.43 -14.47
C GLU A 228 -7.56 -32.79 -13.85
N LEU A 229 -6.68 -32.79 -12.84
CA LEU A 229 -6.35 -33.97 -12.04
C LEU A 229 -7.56 -34.48 -11.25
N LEU A 230 -8.30 -33.60 -10.57
CA LEU A 230 -9.49 -33.96 -9.78
C LEU A 230 -10.65 -34.51 -10.63
N LYS A 231 -10.78 -34.06 -11.88
CA LYS A 231 -11.76 -34.60 -12.84
C LYS A 231 -11.36 -36.00 -13.31
N THR A 232 -10.07 -36.22 -13.53
CA THR A 232 -9.51 -37.54 -13.84
C THR A 232 -9.72 -38.50 -12.65
N GLU A 233 -9.39 -38.07 -11.44
CA GLU A 233 -9.59 -38.82 -10.18
C GLU A 233 -11.08 -39.15 -9.96
N LEU A 234 -11.99 -38.22 -10.24
CA LEU A 234 -13.45 -38.43 -10.13
C LEU A 234 -13.95 -39.55 -11.06
N GLU A 235 -13.55 -39.58 -12.32
CA GLU A 235 -14.00 -40.67 -13.22
C GLU A 235 -13.43 -42.02 -12.82
N TRP A 236 -12.16 -42.07 -12.40
CA TRP A 236 -11.58 -43.31 -11.84
C TRP A 236 -12.26 -43.75 -10.55
N SER A 237 -12.80 -42.83 -9.74
CA SER A 237 -13.60 -43.19 -8.55
C SER A 237 -14.94 -43.85 -8.88
N PHE A 238 -15.57 -43.49 -10.01
CA PHE A 238 -16.77 -44.20 -10.47
C PHE A 238 -16.44 -45.60 -11.00
N VAL A 239 -15.30 -45.75 -11.70
CA VAL A 239 -14.79 -47.06 -12.12
C VAL A 239 -14.54 -47.96 -10.90
N ASP A 240 -13.80 -47.47 -9.90
CA ASP A 240 -13.48 -48.23 -8.67
C ASP A 240 -14.74 -48.65 -7.89
N GLN A 241 -15.74 -47.77 -7.82
CA GLN A 241 -17.04 -48.09 -7.21
C GLN A 241 -17.79 -49.18 -8.00
N LYS A 242 -17.75 -49.15 -9.34
CA LYS A 242 -18.36 -50.17 -10.21
C LYS A 242 -17.60 -51.49 -10.17
N GLU A 243 -16.27 -51.48 -10.14
CA GLU A 243 -15.44 -52.67 -9.92
C GLU A 243 -15.77 -53.33 -8.57
N THR A 244 -15.90 -52.52 -7.51
CA THR A 244 -16.29 -52.98 -6.16
C THR A 244 -17.70 -53.59 -6.15
N ILE A 245 -18.66 -53.00 -6.88
CA ILE A 245 -20.00 -53.60 -7.03
C ILE A 245 -19.90 -54.92 -7.81
N THR A 246 -19.15 -54.97 -8.91
CA THR A 246 -18.93 -56.18 -9.72
C THR A 246 -18.34 -57.31 -8.88
N ALA A 247 -17.29 -57.04 -8.10
CA ALA A 247 -16.67 -58.00 -7.20
C ALA A 247 -17.63 -58.50 -6.12
N ASN A 248 -18.49 -57.63 -5.57
CA ASN A 248 -19.51 -58.02 -4.60
C ASN A 248 -20.62 -58.89 -5.21
N VAL A 249 -21.10 -58.59 -6.42
CA VAL A 249 -22.06 -59.44 -7.16
C VAL A 249 -21.41 -60.78 -7.48
N GLN A 250 -20.17 -60.80 -7.96
CA GLN A 250 -19.43 -62.03 -8.27
C GLN A 250 -19.16 -62.90 -7.03
N LYS A 251 -18.93 -62.29 -5.86
CA LYS A 251 -18.80 -62.99 -4.59
C LYS A 251 -20.14 -63.62 -4.14
N LYS A 252 -21.25 -62.88 -4.28
CA LYS A 252 -22.61 -63.39 -3.99
C LYS A 252 -22.99 -64.53 -4.94
N LEU A 253 -22.67 -64.41 -6.22
CA LEU A 253 -22.89 -65.43 -7.24
C LEU A 253 -22.17 -66.73 -6.85
N LYS A 254 -20.85 -66.70 -6.60
CA LYS A 254 -20.07 -67.85 -6.14
C LYS A 254 -20.59 -68.49 -4.86
N GLN A 255 -21.10 -67.70 -3.93
CA GLN A 255 -21.70 -68.23 -2.71
C GLN A 255 -23.02 -68.96 -3.00
N LYS A 256 -23.87 -68.42 -3.90
CA LYS A 256 -25.15 -69.03 -4.28
C LYS A 256 -25.00 -70.23 -5.22
N GLU A 257 -23.97 -70.26 -6.06
CA GLU A 257 -23.53 -71.45 -6.81
C GLU A 257 -23.17 -72.59 -5.84
N CYS A 258 -22.39 -72.29 -4.80
CA CYS A 258 -22.01 -73.25 -3.75
C CYS A 258 -23.24 -73.77 -2.99
N ASP A 259 -24.13 -72.86 -2.55
CA ASP A 259 -25.40 -73.22 -1.91
C ASP A 259 -26.22 -74.17 -2.81
N ALA A 260 -26.36 -73.86 -4.11
CA ALA A 260 -27.08 -74.69 -5.07
C ALA A 260 -26.43 -76.07 -5.30
N THR A 261 -25.09 -76.16 -5.33
CA THR A 261 -24.41 -77.48 -5.36
C THR A 261 -24.67 -78.28 -4.09
N SER A 262 -24.65 -77.64 -2.90
CA SER A 262 -24.90 -78.33 -1.63
C SER A 262 -26.34 -78.84 -1.51
N ALA A 263 -27.34 -78.06 -1.95
CA ALA A 263 -28.73 -78.48 -2.02
C ALA A 263 -28.93 -79.65 -3.01
N SER A 264 -28.22 -79.64 -4.14
CA SER A 264 -28.25 -80.74 -5.10
C SER A 264 -27.67 -82.04 -4.54
N GLU A 265 -26.63 -81.96 -3.72
CA GLU A 265 -26.07 -83.14 -3.03
C GLU A 265 -27.03 -83.68 -1.96
N LYS A 266 -27.62 -82.81 -1.14
CA LYS A 266 -28.59 -83.20 -0.12
C LYS A 266 -29.84 -83.86 -0.73
N LEU A 267 -30.40 -83.27 -1.78
CA LEU A 267 -31.54 -83.84 -2.50
C LEU A 267 -31.23 -85.26 -2.97
N SER A 268 -30.03 -85.53 -3.51
CA SER A 268 -29.67 -86.88 -3.92
C SER A 268 -29.59 -87.88 -2.75
N LYS A 269 -29.17 -87.43 -1.55
CA LYS A 269 -29.17 -88.26 -0.33
C LYS A 269 -30.60 -88.54 0.14
N ALA A 270 -31.44 -87.53 0.26
CA ALA A 270 -32.84 -87.67 0.66
C ALA A 270 -33.64 -88.58 -0.30
N THR A 271 -33.45 -88.44 -1.62
CA THR A 271 -34.07 -89.33 -2.62
C THR A 271 -33.61 -90.78 -2.47
N ASN A 272 -32.31 -91.03 -2.23
CA ASN A 272 -31.78 -92.38 -2.03
C ASN A 272 -32.30 -93.01 -0.72
N GLU A 273 -32.37 -92.24 0.37
CA GLU A 273 -32.91 -92.70 1.66
C GLU A 273 -34.42 -93.02 1.57
N ALA A 274 -35.20 -92.20 0.86
CA ALA A 274 -36.62 -92.46 0.61
C ALA A 274 -36.84 -93.74 -0.22
N GLN A 275 -36.00 -93.99 -1.24
CA GLN A 275 -36.07 -95.23 -2.04
C GLN A 275 -35.70 -96.48 -1.24
N GLN A 276 -34.71 -96.40 -0.35
CA GLN A 276 -34.34 -97.52 0.53
C GLN A 276 -35.47 -97.84 1.52
N LEU A 277 -36.08 -96.82 2.13
CA LEU A 277 -37.20 -97.00 3.06
C LEU A 277 -38.47 -97.54 2.38
N GLU A 278 -38.69 -97.27 1.10
CA GLU A 278 -39.74 -97.92 0.30
C GLU A 278 -39.49 -99.43 0.12
N GLN A 279 -38.25 -99.87 -0.04
CA GLN A 279 -37.92 -101.30 -0.09
C GLN A 279 -38.09 -101.96 1.28
N ASP A 280 -37.56 -101.35 2.33
CA ASP A 280 -37.66 -101.85 3.71
C ASP A 280 -39.13 -102.01 4.16
N GLN A 281 -40.04 -101.13 3.71
CA GLN A 281 -41.48 -101.22 3.99
C GLN A 281 -42.11 -102.49 3.40
N ASN A 282 -41.76 -102.83 2.17
CA ASN A 282 -42.30 -104.01 1.48
C ASN A 282 -41.83 -105.31 2.16
N ASP A 283 -40.55 -105.37 2.55
CA ASP A 283 -39.96 -106.51 3.25
C ASP A 283 -40.50 -106.68 4.68
N ALA A 284 -40.87 -105.59 5.37
CA ALA A 284 -41.47 -105.64 6.70
C ALA A 284 -42.90 -106.19 6.67
N ASN A 285 -43.71 -105.76 5.69
CA ASN A 285 -45.09 -106.24 5.52
C ASN A 285 -45.17 -107.74 5.26
N ALA A 286 -44.25 -108.29 4.45
CA ALA A 286 -44.22 -109.72 4.14
C ALA A 286 -43.97 -110.61 5.38
N LYS A 287 -43.16 -110.14 6.34
CA LYS A 287 -42.81 -110.88 7.57
C LYS A 287 -43.98 -110.92 8.57
N LEU A 288 -44.73 -109.82 8.67
CA LEU A 288 -45.90 -109.70 9.54
C LEU A 288 -46.99 -110.74 9.21
N GLU A 289 -47.21 -110.98 7.90
CA GLU A 289 -48.24 -111.89 7.41
C GLU A 289 -47.94 -113.37 7.75
N GLU A 290 -46.66 -113.75 7.75
CA GLU A 290 -46.21 -115.11 8.14
C GLU A 290 -46.35 -115.37 9.65
N ALA A 291 -46.06 -114.37 10.49
CA ALA A 291 -46.15 -114.49 11.95
C ALA A 291 -47.60 -114.69 12.42
N SER A 292 -48.57 -114.05 11.77
CA SER A 292 -50.01 -114.11 12.11
C SER A 292 -50.55 -115.55 12.08
N MET A 293 -50.21 -116.31 11.03
CA MET A 293 -50.64 -117.71 10.88
C MET A 293 -50.08 -118.66 11.94
N ARG A 294 -48.95 -118.32 12.58
CA ARG A 294 -48.34 -119.15 13.64
C ARG A 294 -49.06 -118.99 14.99
N MET A 295 -49.67 -117.83 15.26
CA MET A 295 -50.20 -117.47 16.58
C MET A 295 -51.45 -118.26 17.00
N ASP A 296 -52.40 -118.44 16.08
CA ASP A 296 -53.70 -119.08 16.36
C ASP A 296 -53.59 -120.57 16.75
N LYS A 297 -52.52 -121.24 16.32
CA LYS A 297 -52.27 -122.65 16.60
C LYS A 297 -51.92 -122.92 18.07
N ASN A 298 -51.32 -121.94 18.75
CA ASN A 298 -50.74 -122.11 20.09
C ASN A 298 -51.70 -121.74 21.23
N ARG A 299 -52.53 -120.71 21.01
CA ARG A 299 -53.48 -120.16 22.00
C ARG A 299 -54.43 -121.20 22.61
N ARG A 300 -54.68 -122.30 21.90
CA ARG A 300 -55.54 -123.42 22.33
C ARG A 300 -54.91 -124.34 23.39
N GLN A 301 -53.57 -124.38 23.53
CA GLN A 301 -52.89 -125.31 24.44
C GLN A 301 -52.64 -124.74 25.85
N LYS A 302 -52.56 -123.41 25.97
CA LYS A 302 -51.98 -122.72 27.13
C LYS A 302 -52.93 -122.46 28.30
N MET A 303 -54.23 -122.47 28.07
CA MET A 303 -55.26 -122.17 29.08
C MET A 303 -55.29 -123.20 30.25
N ARG A 304 -54.79 -124.42 30.03
CA ARG A 304 -54.90 -125.55 30.99
C ARG A 304 -53.95 -125.52 32.19
N VAL A 305 -52.89 -124.71 32.20
CA VAL A 305 -51.77 -124.90 33.15
C VAL A 305 -51.63 -123.78 34.20
N LYS A 306 -52.20 -122.58 33.96
CA LYS A 306 -51.89 -121.34 34.70
C LYS A 306 -52.34 -121.22 36.17
N SER A 307 -53.09 -122.16 36.73
CA SER A 307 -53.67 -122.00 38.09
C SER A 307 -52.75 -122.33 39.27
N LYS A 308 -51.54 -122.90 39.05
CA LYS A 308 -50.80 -123.63 40.11
C LYS A 308 -49.59 -122.92 40.76
N ILE A 309 -49.19 -121.71 40.36
CA ILE A 309 -47.85 -121.16 40.73
C ILE A 309 -47.88 -119.66 41.10
N ARG A 310 -48.43 -119.27 42.26
CA ARG A 310 -48.50 -117.83 42.65
C ARG A 310 -48.08 -117.44 44.08
N GLU A 311 -47.73 -118.36 44.98
CA GLU A 311 -47.74 -118.07 46.43
C GLU A 311 -46.37 -117.99 47.15
N ALA A 312 -45.24 -118.30 46.51
CA ALA A 312 -44.09 -118.87 47.25
C ALA A 312 -42.74 -118.10 47.27
N ARG A 313 -42.66 -116.76 47.35
CA ARG A 313 -41.35 -116.05 47.54
C ARG A 313 -41.44 -114.58 47.99
N ARG A 314 -40.66 -114.19 49.01
CA ARG A 314 -40.37 -112.75 49.30
C ARG A 314 -39.08 -112.43 50.08
N PRO A 315 -38.79 -112.97 51.29
CA PRO A 315 -37.91 -112.28 52.24
C PRO A 315 -36.48 -112.87 52.40
N ILE A 316 -35.46 -112.26 51.79
CA ILE A 316 -34.02 -112.41 52.13
C ILE A 316 -33.31 -111.07 51.84
N GLN A 317 -33.04 -110.23 52.84
CA GLN A 317 -32.38 -108.92 52.60
C GLN A 317 -31.56 -108.31 53.77
N GLN A 318 -31.33 -109.01 54.89
CA GLN A 318 -30.85 -108.38 56.15
C GLN A 318 -29.34 -108.51 56.48
N TYR A 319 -28.52 -109.19 55.70
CA TYR A 319 -27.13 -109.55 56.08
C TYR A 319 -26.01 -108.51 55.78
N LYS A 320 -26.31 -107.21 55.64
CA LYS A 320 -25.35 -106.23 55.06
C LYS A 320 -24.70 -105.21 56.01
N ALA A 321 -24.80 -105.37 57.34
CA ALA A 321 -24.57 -104.26 58.29
C ALA A 321 -23.17 -104.19 58.97
N GLU A 322 -22.40 -105.29 59.06
CA GLU A 322 -21.24 -105.35 59.99
C GLU A 322 -19.89 -104.86 59.43
N LEU A 323 -19.82 -104.41 58.16
CA LEU A 323 -18.55 -104.00 57.52
C LEU A 323 -17.99 -102.64 58.03
N SER A 324 -18.71 -101.92 58.88
CA SER A 324 -18.53 -100.46 59.07
C SER A 324 -17.56 -100.03 60.20
N GLN A 325 -17.01 -100.96 60.99
CA GLN A 325 -16.35 -100.61 62.25
C GLN A 325 -14.81 -100.49 62.18
N VAL A 326 -14.15 -101.12 61.20
CA VAL A 326 -12.67 -101.15 61.09
C VAL A 326 -12.07 -99.83 60.57
N THR A 327 -12.83 -99.04 59.81
CA THR A 327 -12.34 -97.85 59.09
C THR A 327 -11.86 -96.71 60.01
N ARG A 328 -12.38 -96.63 61.25
CA ARG A 328 -12.21 -95.46 62.14
C ARG A 328 -10.82 -95.29 62.77
N SER A 329 -9.97 -96.31 62.75
CA SER A 329 -8.64 -96.25 63.37
C SER A 329 -7.62 -95.45 62.53
N LYS A 330 -7.79 -95.47 61.20
CA LYS A 330 -6.91 -94.83 60.21
C LYS A 330 -6.97 -93.29 60.25
N GLU A 331 -8.05 -92.74 60.81
CA GLU A 331 -8.34 -91.30 60.83
C GLU A 331 -7.40 -90.50 61.76
N ARG A 332 -6.90 -91.11 62.85
CA ARG A 332 -6.25 -90.37 63.95
C ARG A 332 -4.83 -89.92 63.64
N THR A 333 -3.98 -90.80 63.11
CA THR A 333 -2.57 -90.46 62.78
C THR A 333 -2.48 -89.36 61.70
N LYS A 334 -3.46 -89.34 60.80
CA LYS A 334 -3.62 -88.34 59.73
C LYS A 334 -3.80 -86.90 60.26
N GLN A 335 -4.32 -86.73 61.49
CA GLN A 335 -4.60 -85.42 62.08
C GLN A 335 -3.38 -84.70 62.66
N GLN A 336 -2.24 -85.39 62.82
CA GLN A 336 -1.02 -84.80 63.37
C GLN A 336 -0.16 -84.17 62.26
N LEU A 337 -0.06 -84.85 61.11
CA LEU A 337 0.56 -84.34 59.87
C LEU A 337 -0.08 -83.02 59.39
N THR A 338 -1.41 -82.90 59.51
CA THR A 338 -2.16 -81.68 59.11
C THR A 338 -1.86 -80.45 59.96
N ARG A 339 -1.33 -80.60 61.19
CA ARG A 339 -1.02 -79.45 62.06
C ARG A 339 0.29 -78.77 61.67
N LEU A 340 1.34 -79.56 61.37
CA LEU A 340 2.62 -79.03 60.90
C LEU A 340 2.50 -78.36 59.51
N HIS A 341 1.67 -78.93 58.62
CA HIS A 341 1.31 -78.27 57.36
C HIS A 341 0.60 -76.91 57.57
N HIS A 342 -0.24 -76.79 58.60
CA HIS A 342 -1.04 -75.58 58.84
C HIS A 342 -0.19 -74.36 59.22
N ASP A 343 0.82 -74.52 60.08
CA ASP A 343 1.69 -73.41 60.49
C ASP A 343 2.64 -72.94 59.37
N LEU A 344 3.04 -73.85 58.48
CA LEU A 344 3.85 -73.55 57.29
C LEU A 344 3.02 -72.79 56.24
N GLN A 345 1.75 -73.19 56.04
CA GLN A 345 0.77 -72.45 55.25
C GLN A 345 0.52 -71.05 55.81
N GLN A 346 0.31 -70.93 57.13
CA GLN A 346 -0.02 -69.66 57.80
C GLN A 346 1.06 -68.58 57.64
N LYS A 347 2.34 -68.94 57.53
CA LYS A 347 3.41 -67.99 57.21
C LYS A 347 3.44 -67.59 55.72
N ARG A 348 3.18 -68.52 54.79
CA ARG A 348 3.03 -68.20 53.35
C ARG A 348 1.84 -67.27 53.09
N ASP A 349 0.69 -67.55 53.71
CA ASP A 349 -0.53 -66.77 53.53
C ASP A 349 -0.41 -65.34 54.09
N ARG A 350 0.29 -65.15 55.22
CA ARG A 350 0.58 -63.82 55.78
C ARG A 350 1.50 -62.98 54.87
N HIS A 351 2.42 -63.62 54.16
CA HIS A 351 3.29 -62.94 53.19
C HIS A 351 2.51 -62.55 51.92
N ALA A 352 1.72 -63.50 51.37
CA ALA A 352 0.85 -63.26 50.22
C ALA A 352 -0.18 -62.15 50.48
N ALA A 353 -0.83 -62.14 51.65
CA ALA A 353 -1.82 -61.13 52.05
C ALA A 353 -1.21 -59.73 52.34
N LYS A 354 0.12 -59.62 52.46
CA LYS A 354 0.84 -58.34 52.52
C LYS A 354 1.19 -57.84 51.11
N LEU A 355 1.68 -58.73 50.24
CA LEU A 355 1.92 -58.43 48.82
C LEU A 355 0.64 -58.01 48.07
N HIS A 356 -0.49 -58.69 48.31
CA HIS A 356 -1.75 -58.39 47.62
C HIS A 356 -2.24 -56.97 47.93
N ARG A 357 -2.24 -56.58 49.21
CA ARG A 357 -2.63 -55.23 49.66
C ARG A 357 -1.72 -54.12 49.12
N LEU A 358 -0.42 -54.38 49.00
CA LEU A 358 0.53 -53.43 48.39
C LEU A 358 0.32 -53.29 46.87
N ASN A 359 0.01 -54.39 46.16
CA ASN A 359 -0.32 -54.34 44.73
C ASN A 359 -1.67 -53.67 44.45
N GLU A 360 -2.68 -53.87 45.30
CA GLU A 360 -4.00 -53.23 45.16
C GLU A 360 -3.92 -51.71 45.35
N GLY A 361 -3.18 -51.25 46.37
CA GLY A 361 -2.92 -49.81 46.57
C GLY A 361 -2.13 -49.18 45.42
N ASN A 362 -1.11 -49.87 44.90
CA ASN A 362 -0.35 -49.44 43.72
C ASN A 362 -1.24 -49.31 42.47
N LYS A 363 -2.23 -50.19 42.32
CA LYS A 363 -3.15 -50.17 41.17
C LYS A 363 -4.11 -48.97 41.24
N ASP A 364 -4.72 -48.70 42.40
CA ASP A 364 -5.62 -47.54 42.55
C ASP A 364 -4.90 -46.21 42.32
N LEU A 365 -3.68 -46.05 42.84
CA LEU A 365 -2.86 -44.85 42.60
C LEU A 365 -2.49 -44.68 41.12
N ARG A 366 -2.11 -45.76 40.43
CA ARG A 366 -1.85 -45.73 38.98
C ARG A 366 -3.10 -45.41 38.15
N ASP A 367 -4.26 -45.97 38.50
CA ASP A 367 -5.53 -45.67 37.85
C ASP A 367 -5.97 -44.21 38.08
N ARG A 368 -5.69 -43.65 39.27
CA ARG A 368 -5.91 -42.22 39.60
C ARG A 368 -4.97 -41.30 38.81
N VAL A 369 -3.67 -41.63 38.72
CA VAL A 369 -2.69 -40.90 37.90
C VAL A 369 -3.08 -40.94 36.42
N GLY A 370 -3.47 -42.10 35.89
CA GLY A 370 -3.93 -42.24 34.50
C GLY A 370 -5.17 -41.39 34.18
N LYS A 371 -6.18 -41.39 35.05
CA LYS A 371 -7.34 -40.49 34.94
C LYS A 371 -6.92 -39.01 34.98
N LYS A 372 -6.00 -38.64 35.88
CA LYS A 372 -5.55 -37.26 36.02
C LYS A 372 -4.69 -36.78 34.84
N GLN A 373 -3.88 -37.66 34.27
CA GLN A 373 -3.16 -37.43 33.00
C GLN A 373 -4.14 -37.15 31.86
N GLN A 374 -5.23 -37.92 31.76
CA GLN A 374 -6.26 -37.71 30.74
C GLN A 374 -7.03 -36.39 30.97
N GLU A 375 -7.37 -36.03 32.21
CA GLU A 375 -7.97 -34.74 32.55
C GLU A 375 -7.07 -33.54 32.17
N VAL A 376 -5.76 -33.66 32.43
CA VAL A 376 -4.76 -32.64 32.06
C VAL A 376 -4.69 -32.53 30.54
N ALA A 377 -4.50 -33.64 29.82
CA ALA A 377 -4.42 -33.64 28.35
C ALA A 377 -5.67 -33.04 27.67
N GLN A 378 -6.88 -33.35 28.18
CA GLN A 378 -8.11 -32.74 27.68
C GLN A 378 -8.13 -31.22 27.93
N THR A 379 -7.76 -30.78 29.12
CA THR A 379 -7.74 -29.34 29.48
C THR A 379 -6.65 -28.58 28.72
N GLU A 380 -5.54 -29.24 28.35
CA GLU A 380 -4.50 -28.70 27.47
C GLU A 380 -5.02 -28.50 26.03
N SER A 381 -5.77 -29.47 25.49
CA SER A 381 -6.42 -29.33 24.19
C SER A 381 -7.46 -28.21 24.20
N ASP A 382 -8.38 -28.22 25.17
CA ASP A 382 -9.43 -27.19 25.31
C ASP A 382 -8.83 -25.78 25.43
N LEU A 383 -7.69 -25.64 26.12
CA LEU A 383 -6.96 -24.37 26.23
C LEU A 383 -6.32 -23.98 24.89
N HIS A 384 -5.66 -24.90 24.19
CA HIS A 384 -5.02 -24.62 22.90
C HIS A 384 -6.05 -24.20 21.83
N ASP A 385 -7.18 -24.89 21.77
CA ASP A 385 -8.26 -24.58 20.83
C ASP A 385 -8.88 -23.20 21.13
N THR A 386 -9.13 -22.87 22.41
CA THR A 386 -9.66 -21.55 22.80
C THR A 386 -8.66 -20.40 22.65
N GLU A 387 -7.36 -20.66 22.81
CA GLU A 387 -6.30 -19.68 22.49
C GLU A 387 -6.22 -19.41 20.98
N ALA A 388 -6.31 -20.45 20.14
CA ALA A 388 -6.32 -20.33 18.69
C ALA A 388 -7.57 -19.57 18.18
N ASP A 389 -8.75 -19.86 18.73
CA ASP A 389 -9.98 -19.13 18.44
C ASP A 389 -9.85 -17.65 18.87
N ALA A 390 -9.33 -17.36 20.06
CA ALA A 390 -9.14 -15.99 20.54
C ALA A 390 -8.20 -15.19 19.63
N ASP A 391 -7.13 -15.80 19.10
CA ASP A 391 -6.24 -15.16 18.13
C ASP A 391 -6.90 -14.96 16.75
N ALA A 392 -7.70 -15.92 16.28
CA ALA A 392 -8.49 -15.73 15.06
C ALA A 392 -9.46 -14.54 15.18
N HIS A 393 -10.15 -14.40 16.31
CA HIS A 393 -11.05 -13.27 16.58
C HIS A 393 -10.29 -11.95 16.71
N ARG A 394 -9.10 -11.95 17.34
CA ARG A 394 -8.21 -10.76 17.38
C ARG A 394 -7.76 -10.31 15.98
N HIS A 395 -7.53 -11.24 15.05
CA HIS A 395 -7.22 -10.91 13.67
C HIS A 395 -8.41 -10.29 12.93
N THR A 396 -9.61 -10.88 13.03
CA THR A 396 -10.81 -10.31 12.39
C THR A 396 -11.22 -8.96 12.96
N LEU A 397 -10.96 -8.69 14.26
CA LEU A 397 -11.17 -7.37 14.85
C LEU A 397 -10.32 -6.31 14.16
N ARG A 398 -9.02 -6.57 13.93
CA ARG A 398 -8.13 -5.63 13.24
C ARG A 398 -8.59 -5.33 11.82
N ASP A 399 -9.01 -6.38 11.08
CA ASP A 399 -9.53 -6.22 9.72
C ASP A 399 -10.84 -5.38 9.70
N LEU A 400 -11.68 -5.47 10.74
CA LEU A 400 -12.85 -4.60 10.91
C LEU A 400 -12.48 -3.16 11.28
N GLU A 401 -11.47 -2.96 12.13
CA GLU A 401 -10.96 -1.64 12.50
C GLU A 401 -10.42 -0.86 11.29
N ASP A 402 -9.56 -1.51 10.49
CA ASP A 402 -9.02 -0.92 9.25
C ASP A 402 -10.15 -0.51 8.28
N ARG A 403 -11.16 -1.38 8.11
CA ARG A 403 -12.35 -1.09 7.29
C ARG A 403 -13.18 0.08 7.83
N GLN A 404 -13.34 0.18 9.15
CA GLN A 404 -14.09 1.27 9.78
C GLN A 404 -13.39 2.62 9.58
N ASP A 405 -12.06 2.67 9.71
CA ASP A 405 -11.28 3.90 9.54
C ASP A 405 -11.17 4.36 8.07
N ASP A 406 -11.11 3.42 7.13
CA ASP A 406 -11.28 3.71 5.70
C ASP A 406 -12.68 4.31 5.41
N CYS A 407 -13.74 3.70 5.93
CA CYS A 407 -15.11 4.18 5.76
C CYS A 407 -15.30 5.60 6.34
N LYS A 408 -14.84 5.84 7.58
CA LYS A 408 -14.83 7.18 8.20
C LYS A 408 -14.03 8.21 7.41
N THR A 409 -13.00 7.78 6.69
CA THR A 409 -12.17 8.68 5.88
C THR A 409 -12.87 9.07 4.57
N GLN A 410 -13.53 8.10 3.90
CA GLN A 410 -14.37 8.37 2.73
C GLN A 410 -15.57 9.25 3.08
N LEU A 411 -16.26 8.94 4.18
CA LEU A 411 -17.41 9.71 4.69
C LEU A 411 -17.03 11.18 4.98
N ARG A 412 -15.85 11.43 5.57
CA ARG A 412 -15.34 12.81 5.76
C ARG A 412 -15.08 13.55 4.45
N GLN A 413 -14.59 12.87 3.41
CA GLN A 413 -14.35 13.47 2.10
C GLN A 413 -15.66 13.82 1.40
N LEU A 414 -16.58 12.86 1.28
CA LEU A 414 -17.89 13.06 0.66
C LEU A 414 -18.74 14.11 1.38
N TYR A 415 -18.68 14.18 2.70
CA TYR A 415 -19.36 15.23 3.47
C TYR A 415 -18.82 16.64 3.14
N GLN A 416 -17.50 16.80 2.97
CA GLN A 416 -16.91 18.07 2.53
C GLN A 416 -17.28 18.42 1.07
N GLU A 417 -17.37 17.42 0.19
CA GLU A 417 -17.84 17.61 -1.19
C GLU A 417 -19.33 17.99 -1.25
N ALA A 418 -20.18 17.37 -0.42
CA ALA A 418 -21.58 17.73 -0.28
C ALA A 418 -21.72 19.17 0.25
N GLU A 419 -20.99 19.54 1.32
CA GLU A 419 -21.06 20.88 1.89
C GLU A 419 -20.60 21.98 0.92
N THR A 420 -19.53 21.74 0.15
CA THR A 420 -19.05 22.67 -0.88
C THR A 420 -20.01 22.76 -2.07
N THR A 421 -20.59 21.64 -2.51
CA THR A 421 -21.65 21.58 -3.54
C THR A 421 -22.89 22.36 -3.09
N LYS A 422 -23.33 22.20 -1.82
CA LYS A 422 -24.46 22.89 -1.20
C LYS A 422 -24.26 24.40 -1.08
N LYS A 423 -23.06 24.84 -0.64
CA LYS A 423 -22.67 26.26 -0.64
C LYS A 423 -22.77 26.86 -2.05
N ARG A 424 -22.28 26.15 -3.06
CA ARG A 424 -22.32 26.58 -4.47
C ARG A 424 -23.73 26.61 -5.06
N LEU A 425 -24.57 25.61 -4.76
CA LEU A 425 -26.00 25.59 -5.13
C LEU A 425 -26.73 26.81 -4.57
N ASN A 426 -26.46 27.18 -3.31
CA ASN A 426 -27.05 28.38 -2.69
C ASN A 426 -26.61 29.68 -3.38
N SER A 427 -25.34 29.79 -3.80
CA SER A 427 -24.87 30.92 -4.61
C SER A 427 -25.59 31.03 -5.96
N LEU A 428 -25.82 29.91 -6.66
CA LEU A 428 -26.58 29.91 -7.92
C LEU A 428 -28.06 30.28 -7.72
N LYS A 429 -28.69 29.82 -6.64
CA LYS A 429 -30.06 30.23 -6.26
C LYS A 429 -30.16 31.73 -5.97
N GLN A 430 -29.18 32.32 -5.27
CA GLN A 430 -29.10 33.76 -5.05
C GLN A 430 -28.89 34.53 -6.36
N GLN A 431 -28.09 33.98 -7.29
CA GLN A 431 -27.88 34.56 -8.61
C GLN A 431 -29.17 34.56 -9.46
N LYS A 432 -30.01 33.52 -9.38
CA LYS A 432 -31.32 33.50 -10.05
C LYS A 432 -32.22 34.65 -9.60
N GLN A 433 -32.17 35.02 -8.32
CA GLN A 433 -32.94 36.13 -7.77
C GLN A 433 -32.33 37.50 -8.11
N ASN A 434 -31.00 37.61 -8.10
CA ASN A 434 -30.28 38.85 -8.35
C ASN A 434 -29.07 38.61 -9.26
N ARG A 435 -29.12 39.07 -10.52
CA ARG A 435 -28.00 38.97 -11.49
C ARG A 435 -26.70 39.59 -10.95
N VAL A 436 -26.81 40.58 -10.05
CA VAL A 436 -25.69 41.25 -9.36
C VAL A 436 -24.87 40.27 -8.49
N ALA A 437 -25.51 39.25 -7.91
CA ALA A 437 -24.83 38.29 -7.03
C ALA A 437 -23.79 37.41 -7.76
N ALA A 438 -23.85 37.32 -9.10
CA ALA A 438 -22.84 36.64 -9.93
C ALA A 438 -21.42 37.25 -9.73
N PHE A 439 -21.37 38.55 -9.47
CA PHE A 439 -20.14 39.34 -9.36
C PHE A 439 -19.55 39.36 -7.94
N GLY A 440 -20.31 38.94 -6.92
CA GLY A 440 -19.88 38.83 -5.53
C GLY A 440 -21.06 38.92 -4.56
N ARG A 441 -20.93 38.34 -3.36
CA ARG A 441 -22.06 38.18 -2.42
C ARG A 441 -22.67 39.52 -2.00
N ASN A 442 -21.81 40.53 -1.82
CA ASN A 442 -22.19 41.84 -1.30
C ASN A 442 -22.24 42.94 -2.38
N ILE A 443 -22.08 42.60 -3.66
CA ILE A 443 -22.02 43.60 -4.76
C ILE A 443 -23.37 44.32 -4.96
N ALA A 444 -24.50 43.68 -4.64
CA ALA A 444 -25.81 44.34 -4.65
C ALA A 444 -25.88 45.48 -3.63
N HIS A 445 -25.35 45.27 -2.41
CA HIS A 445 -25.25 46.31 -1.38
C HIS A 445 -24.25 47.40 -1.79
N LEU A 446 -23.13 47.05 -2.43
CA LEU A 446 -22.21 48.04 -2.99
C LEU A 446 -22.86 48.92 -4.07
N GLN A 447 -23.68 48.34 -4.97
CA GLN A 447 -24.40 49.12 -5.97
C GLN A 447 -25.42 50.08 -5.33
N GLN A 448 -26.11 49.68 -4.27
CA GLN A 448 -26.97 50.59 -3.49
C GLN A 448 -26.17 51.73 -2.86
N LEU A 449 -25.04 51.45 -2.22
CA LEU A 449 -24.17 52.50 -1.66
C LEU A 449 -23.61 53.44 -2.74
N ILE A 450 -23.28 52.94 -3.93
CA ILE A 450 -22.88 53.76 -5.07
C ILE A 450 -24.03 54.69 -5.48
N GLN A 451 -25.24 54.16 -5.67
CA GLN A 451 -26.42 54.93 -6.06
C GLN A 451 -26.71 56.08 -5.08
N THR A 452 -26.69 55.83 -3.78
CA THR A 452 -26.91 56.86 -2.74
C THR A 452 -25.83 57.95 -2.74
N ASN A 453 -24.59 57.63 -3.15
CA ASN A 453 -23.45 58.54 -3.13
C ASN A 453 -23.06 59.08 -4.53
N LEU A 454 -23.90 58.92 -5.56
CA LEU A 454 -23.60 59.39 -6.94
C LEU A 454 -23.19 60.88 -7.00
N HIS A 455 -23.80 61.72 -6.16
CA HIS A 455 -23.52 63.15 -6.06
C HIS A 455 -22.10 63.51 -5.58
N GLN A 456 -21.34 62.56 -5.02
CA GLN A 456 -19.95 62.75 -4.59
C GLN A 456 -18.92 62.32 -5.64
N PHE A 457 -19.35 61.66 -6.73
CA PHE A 457 -18.48 61.23 -7.81
C PHE A 457 -18.35 62.32 -8.88
N THR A 458 -17.14 62.48 -9.42
CA THR A 458 -16.87 63.37 -10.56
C THR A 458 -17.62 62.93 -11.82
N ALA A 459 -17.72 61.61 -12.01
CA ALA A 459 -18.55 60.96 -13.00
C ALA A 459 -18.99 59.58 -12.47
N PRO A 460 -20.18 59.07 -12.85
CA PRO A 460 -20.69 57.81 -12.32
C PRO A 460 -19.74 56.63 -12.62
N PRO A 461 -19.45 55.77 -11.61
CA PRO A 461 -18.64 54.58 -11.81
C PRO A 461 -19.41 53.53 -12.63
N ILE A 462 -18.83 53.07 -13.74
CA ILE A 462 -19.44 52.08 -14.63
C ILE A 462 -18.99 50.69 -14.24
N GLY A 463 -19.86 49.89 -13.64
CA GLY A 463 -19.58 48.47 -13.34
C GLY A 463 -20.65 47.75 -12.51
N PRO A 464 -20.46 46.44 -12.23
CA PRO A 464 -19.34 45.62 -12.68
C PRO A 464 -19.41 45.36 -14.20
N LEU A 465 -18.26 45.34 -14.90
CA LEU A 465 -18.22 45.35 -16.39
C LEU A 465 -19.07 44.27 -17.06
N GLY A 466 -19.12 43.06 -16.51
CA GLY A 466 -19.90 41.97 -17.10
C GLY A 466 -21.41 42.19 -17.13
N MET A 467 -21.94 43.23 -16.47
CA MET A 467 -23.36 43.61 -16.61
C MET A 467 -23.72 44.18 -17.98
N TYR A 468 -22.75 44.72 -18.71
CA TYR A 468 -22.93 45.37 -20.01
C TYR A 468 -22.62 44.43 -21.19
N ILE A 469 -22.40 43.15 -20.89
CA ILE A 469 -21.95 42.13 -21.82
C ILE A 469 -23.07 41.12 -22.04
N THR A 470 -23.34 40.80 -23.30
CA THR A 470 -24.22 39.72 -23.73
C THR A 470 -23.53 38.88 -24.81
N LEU A 471 -23.94 37.62 -24.92
CA LEU A 471 -23.43 36.68 -25.91
C LEU A 471 -24.64 36.18 -26.72
N PRO A 472 -24.56 36.08 -28.07
CA PRO A 472 -25.66 35.53 -28.87
C PRO A 472 -25.85 34.03 -28.63
N ASP A 473 -27.08 33.53 -28.86
CA ASP A 473 -27.44 32.13 -28.61
C ASP A 473 -26.58 31.12 -29.39
N ASP A 474 -26.26 31.44 -30.65
CA ASP A 474 -25.40 30.60 -31.53
C ASP A 474 -24.00 30.33 -30.93
N PHE A 475 -23.52 31.23 -30.08
CA PHE A 475 -22.20 31.16 -29.44
C PHE A 475 -22.26 30.75 -27.96
N MET A 476 -23.42 30.41 -27.40
CA MET A 476 -23.58 30.04 -25.98
C MET A 476 -22.65 28.93 -25.51
N ARG A 477 -22.28 28.00 -26.39
CA ARG A 477 -21.32 26.92 -26.09
C ARG A 477 -19.93 27.44 -25.66
N PHE A 478 -19.59 28.69 -26.00
CA PHE A 478 -18.36 29.36 -25.60
C PHE A 478 -18.47 30.20 -24.32
N GLU A 479 -19.59 30.18 -23.58
CA GLU A 479 -19.77 30.96 -22.33
C GLU A 479 -18.59 30.82 -21.36
N ARG A 480 -18.10 29.58 -21.19
CA ARG A 480 -16.98 29.23 -20.32
C ARG A 480 -15.65 29.74 -20.87
N ALA A 481 -15.43 29.60 -22.18
CA ALA A 481 -14.25 30.11 -22.86
C ALA A 481 -14.10 31.63 -22.67
N ILE A 482 -15.20 32.36 -22.86
CA ILE A 482 -15.23 33.82 -22.76
C ILE A 482 -15.03 34.30 -21.32
N GLU A 483 -15.62 33.63 -20.32
CA GLU A 483 -15.35 33.98 -18.91
C GLU A 483 -13.92 33.64 -18.48
N VAL A 484 -13.28 32.60 -19.03
CA VAL A 484 -11.84 32.34 -18.78
C VAL A 484 -10.94 33.34 -19.54
N ALA A 485 -11.38 33.82 -20.71
CA ALA A 485 -10.65 34.81 -21.51
C ALA A 485 -10.70 36.24 -20.94
N THR A 486 -11.80 36.62 -20.29
CA THR A 486 -12.02 37.91 -19.62
C THR A 486 -11.69 37.88 -18.12
N GLY A 487 -11.81 36.73 -17.47
CA GLY A 487 -11.36 36.50 -16.10
C GLY A 487 -11.99 37.43 -15.06
N SER A 488 -11.16 37.97 -14.15
CA SER A 488 -11.62 38.89 -13.10
C SER A 488 -11.99 40.29 -13.62
N VAL A 489 -11.78 40.59 -14.90
CA VAL A 489 -12.10 41.91 -15.48
C VAL A 489 -13.61 42.14 -15.50
N LEU A 490 -14.42 41.08 -15.64
CA LEU A 490 -15.88 41.13 -15.52
C LEU A 490 -16.38 41.72 -14.19
N ARG A 491 -15.58 41.64 -13.12
CA ARG A 491 -15.88 42.15 -11.76
C ARG A 491 -15.30 43.56 -11.50
N THR A 492 -14.97 44.29 -12.56
CA THR A 492 -14.30 45.59 -12.48
C THR A 492 -15.27 46.76 -12.60
N PHE A 493 -14.95 47.88 -11.96
CA PHE A 493 -15.62 49.16 -12.10
C PHE A 493 -14.67 50.17 -12.75
N LEU A 494 -15.18 50.95 -13.71
CA LEU A 494 -14.46 52.04 -14.36
C LEU A 494 -14.77 53.37 -13.67
N VAL A 495 -13.73 54.01 -13.15
CA VAL A 495 -13.76 55.35 -12.54
C VAL A 495 -12.91 56.32 -13.36
N VAL A 496 -13.21 57.62 -13.33
CA VAL A 496 -12.55 58.58 -14.24
C VAL A 496 -11.24 59.13 -13.66
N ASN A 497 -11.13 59.23 -12.33
CA ASN A 497 -9.93 59.76 -11.68
C ASN A 497 -9.56 59.02 -10.37
N GLY A 498 -8.46 59.45 -9.74
CA GLY A 498 -7.98 58.87 -8.49
C GLY A 498 -8.83 59.19 -7.25
N GLN A 499 -9.61 60.27 -7.26
CA GLN A 499 -10.51 60.65 -6.16
C GLN A 499 -11.75 59.75 -6.15
N ASP A 500 -12.40 59.59 -7.31
CA ASP A 500 -13.50 58.64 -7.54
C ASP A 500 -13.08 57.22 -7.16
N LYS A 501 -11.84 56.81 -7.50
CA LYS A 501 -11.28 55.52 -7.08
C LYS A 501 -11.20 55.38 -5.56
N ALA A 502 -10.74 56.41 -4.85
CA ALA A 502 -10.62 56.39 -3.40
C ALA A 502 -12.00 56.38 -2.71
N LEU A 503 -12.97 57.11 -3.26
CA LEU A 503 -14.36 57.09 -2.80
C LEU A 503 -15.00 55.72 -3.00
N LEU A 504 -14.87 55.12 -4.19
CA LEU A 504 -15.39 53.78 -4.48
C LEU A 504 -14.73 52.70 -3.62
N ASP A 505 -13.42 52.81 -3.35
CA ASP A 505 -12.72 51.90 -2.44
C ASP A 505 -13.23 52.02 -0.98
N LYS A 506 -13.59 53.24 -0.53
CA LYS A 506 -14.24 53.47 0.77
C LYS A 506 -15.62 52.81 0.83
N LEU A 507 -16.47 53.02 -0.18
CA LEU A 507 -17.79 52.38 -0.28
C LEU A 507 -17.68 50.85 -0.34
N ARG A 508 -16.69 50.30 -1.07
CA ARG A 508 -16.40 48.86 -1.13
C ARG A 508 -16.08 48.27 0.24
N ARG A 509 -15.29 48.97 1.06
CA ARG A 509 -14.99 48.54 2.45
C ARG A 509 -16.23 48.57 3.33
N GLN A 510 -17.07 49.61 3.22
CA GLN A 510 -18.35 49.70 3.94
C GLN A 510 -19.35 48.60 3.52
N ALA A 511 -19.35 48.21 2.25
CA ALA A 511 -20.15 47.08 1.76
C ALA A 511 -19.58 45.69 2.16
N HIS A 512 -18.47 45.62 2.89
CA HIS A 512 -17.73 44.38 3.17
C HIS A 512 -17.45 43.54 1.90
N CYS A 513 -17.11 44.20 0.79
CA CYS A 513 -16.71 43.53 -0.45
C CYS A 513 -15.20 43.33 -0.48
N SER A 514 -14.73 42.14 -0.89
CA SER A 514 -13.30 41.88 -1.04
C SER A 514 -12.72 42.65 -2.24
N SER A 515 -11.40 42.89 -2.24
CA SER A 515 -10.76 43.58 -3.37
C SER A 515 -10.82 42.79 -4.69
N THR A 516 -11.09 41.48 -4.64
CA THR A 516 -11.23 40.61 -5.81
C THR A 516 -12.67 40.54 -6.36
N GLU A 517 -13.67 40.96 -5.59
CA GLU A 517 -15.06 41.05 -6.03
C GLU A 517 -15.40 42.39 -6.69
N ALA A 518 -14.66 43.46 -6.36
CA ALA A 518 -14.79 44.79 -6.95
C ALA A 518 -13.41 45.37 -7.26
N ASN A 519 -12.90 45.02 -8.44
CA ASN A 519 -11.69 45.63 -9.02
C ASN A 519 -12.02 47.06 -9.51
N MET A 520 -11.01 47.93 -9.61
CA MET A 520 -11.20 49.32 -10.05
C MET A 520 -10.11 49.77 -11.02
N ILE A 521 -10.50 50.09 -12.25
CA ILE A 521 -9.64 50.65 -13.30
C ILE A 521 -9.97 52.13 -13.47
N ILE A 522 -8.93 52.97 -13.58
CA ILE A 522 -9.09 54.37 -13.96
C ILE A 522 -9.07 54.43 -15.48
N SER A 523 -10.12 54.96 -16.09
CA SER A 523 -10.28 55.07 -17.54
C SER A 523 -10.95 56.41 -17.86
N ALA A 524 -10.33 57.18 -18.75
CA ALA A 524 -10.90 58.43 -19.24
C ALA A 524 -12.08 58.12 -20.17
N ARG A 525 -13.20 58.85 -20.01
CA ARG A 525 -14.35 58.69 -20.89
C ARG A 525 -14.01 59.19 -22.29
N THR A 526 -14.02 58.28 -23.24
CA THR A 526 -13.71 58.54 -24.66
C THR A 526 -14.95 58.96 -25.44
N GLY A 527 -16.14 58.47 -25.07
CA GLY A 527 -17.40 58.80 -25.71
C GLY A 527 -17.64 58.14 -27.08
N TYR A 528 -16.72 57.29 -27.56
CA TYR A 528 -16.85 56.56 -28.83
C TYR A 528 -16.21 55.16 -28.73
N ARG A 529 -16.71 54.22 -29.54
CA ARG A 529 -16.18 52.85 -29.63
C ARG A 529 -14.88 52.79 -30.45
N TYR A 530 -13.95 51.92 -30.08
CA TYR A 530 -12.78 51.62 -30.90
C TYR A 530 -13.17 50.90 -32.20
N ASN A 531 -12.88 51.53 -33.35
CA ASN A 531 -13.30 51.04 -34.68
C ASN A 531 -12.16 50.42 -35.51
N ASN A 532 -10.89 50.74 -35.22
CA ASN A 532 -9.72 50.31 -36.00
C ASN A 532 -8.86 49.30 -35.21
N LEU A 533 -9.46 48.17 -34.82
CA LEU A 533 -8.76 47.11 -34.08
C LEU A 533 -7.86 46.28 -35.02
N GLU A 534 -6.68 45.88 -34.53
CA GLU A 534 -5.76 44.99 -35.27
C GLU A 534 -6.29 43.54 -35.27
N LEU A 535 -7.22 43.25 -36.17
CA LEU A 535 -7.86 41.93 -36.28
C LEU A 535 -7.05 40.93 -37.12
N PRO A 536 -7.10 39.62 -36.79
CA PRO A 536 -6.56 38.55 -37.63
C PRO A 536 -7.15 38.56 -39.06
N SER A 537 -6.34 38.24 -40.06
CA SER A 537 -6.72 38.37 -41.47
C SER A 537 -7.68 37.26 -41.95
N GLY A 538 -8.63 37.63 -42.83
CA GLY A 538 -9.59 36.71 -43.43
C GLY A 538 -10.62 36.16 -42.44
N ASP A 539 -11.08 34.92 -42.67
CA ASP A 539 -12.10 34.24 -41.87
C ASP A 539 -11.80 34.19 -40.36
N LEU A 540 -10.53 34.30 -39.97
CA LEU A 540 -10.11 34.32 -38.56
C LEU A 540 -10.68 35.51 -37.79
N ALA A 541 -11.00 36.63 -38.44
CA ALA A 541 -11.63 37.78 -37.81
C ALA A 541 -13.01 37.44 -37.20
N ALA A 542 -13.77 36.54 -37.84
CA ALA A 542 -15.09 36.12 -37.36
C ALA A 542 -15.01 35.28 -36.06
N HIS A 543 -13.85 34.68 -35.79
CA HIS A 543 -13.59 33.90 -34.58
C HIS A 543 -13.12 34.75 -33.38
N ALA A 544 -12.89 36.05 -33.56
CA ALA A 544 -12.36 36.93 -32.51
C ALA A 544 -13.42 37.26 -31.45
N ILE A 545 -13.05 37.20 -30.16
CA ILE A 545 -14.00 37.41 -29.04
C ILE A 545 -14.66 38.79 -29.14
N CYS A 546 -13.93 39.83 -29.55
CA CYS A 546 -14.50 41.19 -29.71
C CYS A 546 -15.62 41.30 -30.75
N ASN A 547 -15.66 40.42 -31.75
CA ASN A 547 -16.70 40.39 -32.80
C ASN A 547 -17.88 39.49 -32.43
N ILE A 548 -17.64 38.47 -31.60
CA ILE A 548 -18.65 37.53 -31.10
C ILE A 548 -19.41 38.10 -29.89
N LEU A 549 -18.74 38.93 -29.07
CA LEU A 549 -19.27 39.43 -27.81
C LEU A 549 -20.03 40.76 -28.02
N GLN A 550 -21.31 40.76 -27.68
CA GLN A 550 -22.11 41.99 -27.68
C GLN A 550 -21.84 42.79 -26.40
N VAL A 551 -21.54 44.08 -26.56
CA VAL A 551 -21.25 45.00 -25.45
C VAL A 551 -22.03 46.29 -25.65
N ASN A 552 -22.91 46.59 -24.70
CA ASN A 552 -23.93 47.65 -24.78
C ASN A 552 -23.44 49.04 -24.34
N ASN A 553 -22.16 49.17 -24.00
CA ASN A 553 -21.56 50.42 -23.56
C ASN A 553 -20.13 50.52 -24.11
N ASP A 554 -19.84 51.59 -24.84
CA ASP A 554 -18.58 51.71 -25.59
C ASP A 554 -17.35 51.87 -24.68
N GLU A 555 -17.49 52.54 -23.53
CA GLU A 555 -16.39 52.61 -22.53
C GLU A 555 -16.08 51.23 -21.94
N VAL A 556 -17.08 50.37 -21.81
CA VAL A 556 -16.90 48.98 -21.37
C VAL A 556 -16.25 48.15 -22.48
N PHE A 557 -16.64 48.33 -23.74
CA PHE A 557 -15.99 47.66 -24.87
C PHE A 557 -14.51 48.04 -24.98
N ASN A 558 -14.22 49.34 -24.95
CA ASN A 558 -12.86 49.88 -24.99
C ASN A 558 -12.01 49.34 -23.83
N ALA A 559 -12.53 49.38 -22.59
CA ALA A 559 -11.81 48.84 -21.43
C ALA A 559 -11.58 47.32 -21.48
N LEU A 560 -12.49 46.55 -22.11
CA LEU A 560 -12.32 45.11 -22.33
C LEU A 560 -11.27 44.82 -23.41
N VAL A 561 -11.22 45.62 -24.48
CA VAL A 561 -10.13 45.59 -25.47
C VAL A 561 -8.79 45.88 -24.78
N ASP A 562 -8.67 47.01 -24.07
CA ASP A 562 -7.43 47.43 -23.41
C ASP A 562 -6.93 46.43 -22.36
N THR A 563 -7.84 45.82 -21.59
CA THR A 563 -7.48 44.96 -20.45
C THR A 563 -7.40 43.47 -20.83
N CYS A 564 -8.18 43.01 -21.80
CA CYS A 564 -8.29 41.61 -22.17
C CYS A 564 -7.79 41.27 -23.57
N SER A 565 -7.47 42.26 -24.42
CA SER A 565 -7.01 42.07 -25.80
C SER A 565 -7.92 41.14 -26.62
N LEU A 566 -9.23 41.41 -26.56
CA LEU A 566 -10.30 40.56 -27.14
C LEU A 566 -10.24 40.43 -28.67
N GLU A 567 -9.59 41.37 -29.34
CA GLU A 567 -9.23 41.37 -30.76
C GLU A 567 -8.21 40.29 -31.13
N SER A 568 -7.32 39.94 -30.19
CA SER A 568 -6.25 38.96 -30.41
C SER A 568 -6.59 37.53 -29.94
N LYS A 569 -7.79 37.32 -29.38
CA LYS A 569 -8.23 36.04 -28.80
C LYS A 569 -9.31 35.39 -29.65
N LEU A 570 -9.07 34.15 -30.07
CA LEU A 570 -9.98 33.41 -30.95
C LEU A 570 -10.73 32.27 -30.24
N LEU A 571 -11.95 31.99 -30.70
CA LEU A 571 -12.81 30.87 -30.29
C LEU A 571 -12.95 29.83 -31.41
N PHE A 572 -12.68 28.57 -31.09
CA PHE A 572 -12.88 27.43 -32.00
C PHE A 572 -13.50 26.25 -31.26
N ASP A 573 -14.36 25.50 -31.94
CA ASP A 573 -14.97 24.28 -31.38
C ASP A 573 -13.95 23.15 -31.24
N ASP A 574 -13.30 22.81 -32.35
CA ASP A 574 -12.38 21.68 -32.44
C ASP A 574 -10.92 22.11 -32.42
N ARG A 575 -10.15 21.45 -31.55
CA ARG A 575 -8.72 21.69 -31.36
C ARG A 575 -7.92 21.52 -32.66
N GLU A 576 -8.16 20.48 -33.43
CA GLU A 576 -7.39 20.20 -34.65
C GLU A 576 -7.66 21.23 -35.75
N VAL A 577 -8.89 21.72 -35.84
CA VAL A 577 -9.27 22.80 -36.78
C VAL A 577 -8.61 24.10 -36.36
N ALA A 578 -8.61 24.40 -35.06
CA ALA A 578 -7.96 25.57 -34.49
C ALA A 578 -6.44 25.56 -34.72
N GLU A 579 -5.76 24.45 -34.41
CA GLU A 579 -4.32 24.29 -34.64
C GLU A 579 -3.97 24.43 -36.13
N ARG A 580 -4.73 23.78 -37.03
CA ARG A 580 -4.50 23.83 -38.49
C ARG A 580 -4.72 25.21 -39.10
N ARG A 581 -5.68 26.00 -38.58
CA ARG A 581 -6.01 27.34 -39.11
C ARG A 581 -5.17 28.46 -38.50
N VAL A 582 -4.67 28.30 -37.27
CA VAL A 582 -3.99 29.37 -36.52
C VAL A 582 -2.47 29.15 -36.42
N LEU A 583 -1.97 27.92 -36.47
CA LEU A 583 -0.52 27.66 -36.37
C LEU A 583 0.14 27.59 -37.75
N THR A 584 1.36 28.12 -37.81
CA THR A 584 2.29 27.98 -38.95
C THR A 584 3.66 27.50 -38.46
N GLY A 585 4.38 26.77 -39.31
CA GLY A 585 5.67 26.16 -38.96
C GLY A 585 5.56 24.76 -38.34
N SER A 586 6.69 24.23 -37.87
CA SER A 586 6.83 22.88 -37.30
C SER A 586 7.18 22.92 -35.80
N SER A 587 7.15 21.76 -35.13
CA SER A 587 7.49 21.65 -33.70
C SER A 587 8.86 22.28 -33.37
N GLY A 588 8.89 23.16 -32.37
CA GLY A 588 10.06 23.97 -32.02
C GLY A 588 10.20 25.29 -32.79
N SER A 589 9.40 25.50 -33.84
CA SER A 589 9.39 26.72 -34.68
C SER A 589 8.00 27.33 -34.90
N PHE A 590 6.97 26.84 -34.19
CA PHE A 590 5.59 27.26 -34.37
C PHE A 590 5.43 28.79 -34.20
N ARG A 591 4.51 29.36 -34.98
CA ARG A 591 4.06 30.75 -34.88
C ARG A 591 2.54 30.80 -34.98
N MET A 592 1.92 31.64 -34.16
CA MET A 592 0.51 31.99 -34.33
C MET A 592 0.32 32.84 -35.60
N ALA A 593 -0.89 32.77 -36.16
CA ALA A 593 -1.35 33.68 -37.20
C ALA A 593 -1.22 35.15 -36.75
N ARG A 594 -1.07 36.06 -37.72
CA ARG A 594 -0.86 37.49 -37.45
C ARG A 594 -2.02 38.04 -36.61
N PHE A 595 -1.66 38.81 -35.58
CA PHE A 595 -2.56 39.39 -34.57
C PHE A 595 -3.28 38.39 -33.65
N VAL A 596 -2.98 37.08 -33.69
CA VAL A 596 -3.51 36.11 -32.72
C VAL A 596 -2.53 35.88 -31.57
N SER A 597 -3.00 36.05 -30.34
CA SER A 597 -2.23 35.82 -29.11
C SER A 597 -2.57 34.48 -28.44
N GLU A 598 -3.87 34.17 -28.32
CA GLU A 598 -4.37 32.98 -27.62
C GLU A 598 -5.61 32.40 -28.32
N VAL A 599 -5.77 31.08 -28.27
CA VAL A 599 -6.94 30.39 -28.81
C VAL A 599 -7.61 29.55 -27.73
N TYR A 600 -8.94 29.65 -27.65
CA TYR A 600 -9.76 29.03 -26.61
C TYR A 600 -10.77 28.04 -27.22
N LEU A 601 -11.04 26.96 -26.47
CA LEU A 601 -12.00 25.89 -26.79
C LEU A 601 -13.26 25.98 -25.90
N PRO A 602 -14.39 25.32 -26.24
CA PRO A 602 -15.63 25.41 -25.44
C PRO A 602 -15.47 24.95 -23.98
N SER A 603 -14.53 24.05 -23.72
CA SER A 603 -14.16 23.59 -22.36
C SER A 603 -13.56 24.70 -21.47
N GLY A 604 -13.15 25.82 -22.05
CA GLY A 604 -12.36 26.86 -21.41
C GLY A 604 -10.86 26.58 -21.42
N ASP A 605 -10.42 25.46 -22.00
CA ASP A 605 -9.01 25.21 -22.28
C ASP A 605 -8.48 26.19 -23.32
N LYS A 606 -7.17 26.47 -23.27
CA LYS A 606 -6.51 27.30 -24.29
C LYS A 606 -5.17 26.76 -24.74
N PHE A 607 -4.76 27.15 -25.94
CA PHE A 607 -3.38 26.96 -26.39
C PHE A 607 -2.74 28.29 -26.80
N VAL A 608 -1.42 28.36 -26.59
CA VAL A 608 -0.57 29.52 -26.86
C VAL A 608 0.79 29.04 -27.32
N VAL A 609 1.46 29.79 -28.21
CA VAL A 609 2.84 29.50 -28.61
C VAL A 609 3.81 30.27 -27.71
N ARG A 610 4.79 29.57 -27.15
CA ARG A 610 5.86 30.16 -26.32
C ARG A 610 7.22 29.68 -26.82
N SER A 611 8.05 30.61 -27.26
CA SER A 611 9.42 30.32 -27.77
C SER A 611 9.45 29.19 -28.81
N GLY A 612 8.55 29.23 -29.81
CA GLY A 612 8.45 28.22 -30.87
C GLY A 612 7.73 26.92 -30.50
N ASN A 613 7.34 26.74 -29.23
CA ASN A 613 6.65 25.54 -28.75
C ASN A 613 5.17 25.80 -28.47
N LEU A 614 4.32 24.84 -28.83
CA LEU A 614 2.89 24.86 -28.52
C LEU A 614 2.67 24.48 -27.05
N ALA A 615 2.04 25.36 -26.27
CA ALA A 615 1.70 25.14 -24.88
C ALA A 615 0.17 25.05 -24.71
N TYR A 616 -0.32 23.86 -24.39
CA TYR A 616 -1.72 23.62 -24.03
C TYR A 616 -1.94 23.83 -22.53
N ILE A 617 -2.98 24.60 -22.18
CA ILE A 617 -3.32 24.97 -20.80
C ILE A 617 -4.76 24.53 -20.54
N ALA A 618 -4.89 23.36 -19.90
CA ALA A 618 -6.18 22.84 -19.47
C ALA A 618 -6.77 23.70 -18.33
N ASN A 619 -8.07 24.00 -18.40
CA ASN A 619 -8.79 24.75 -17.39
C ASN A 619 -9.08 23.88 -16.16
N LYS A 620 -8.12 23.87 -15.23
CA LYS A 620 -8.25 23.16 -13.94
C LYS A 620 -9.18 23.86 -12.94
N ARG A 621 -9.74 25.04 -13.26
CA ARG A 621 -10.66 25.76 -12.39
C ARG A 621 -12.09 25.42 -12.81
N GLN A 622 -12.85 24.73 -11.96
CA GLN A 622 -14.31 24.59 -12.11
C GLN A 622 -15.08 25.91 -11.89
N LEU A 623 -14.42 27.05 -11.99
CA LEU A 623 -15.02 28.36 -11.87
C LEU A 623 -15.36 28.86 -13.28
N TYR A 624 -16.49 29.57 -13.35
CA TYR A 624 -16.90 30.41 -14.48
C TYR A 624 -17.58 29.68 -15.66
N GLY A 625 -18.57 30.37 -16.25
CA GLY A 625 -19.70 29.84 -17.04
C GLY A 625 -21.07 30.21 -16.44
N TYR A 626 -21.14 31.31 -15.67
CA TYR A 626 -22.36 31.79 -15.01
C TYR A 626 -22.50 33.33 -15.01
N ILE A 627 -21.43 34.11 -15.19
CA ILE A 627 -21.51 35.58 -15.22
C ILE A 627 -22.13 36.07 -16.55
N VAL A 628 -21.75 35.44 -17.67
CA VAL A 628 -22.24 35.74 -19.02
C VAL A 628 -23.55 34.99 -19.32
N ARG A 629 -23.78 33.88 -18.61
CA ARG A 629 -24.96 33.02 -18.77
C ARG A 629 -26.24 33.70 -18.26
N GLN A 630 -27.19 33.96 -19.15
CA GLN A 630 -28.47 34.58 -18.77
C GLN A 630 -29.40 33.62 -18.00
N ASN A 631 -29.34 32.30 -18.27
CA ASN A 631 -30.18 31.31 -17.62
C ASN A 631 -29.36 30.31 -16.76
N VAL A 632 -29.46 30.44 -15.44
CA VAL A 632 -28.77 29.58 -14.45
C VAL A 632 -29.51 28.30 -14.10
N ASP A 633 -30.75 28.08 -14.58
CA ASP A 633 -31.61 26.97 -14.11
C ASP A 633 -31.01 25.59 -14.37
N ARG A 634 -30.39 25.39 -15.54
CA ARG A 634 -29.69 24.14 -15.86
C ARG A 634 -28.58 23.84 -14.85
N GLY A 635 -27.81 24.86 -14.45
CA GLY A 635 -26.75 24.71 -13.45
C GLY A 635 -27.29 24.51 -12.03
N ILE A 636 -28.45 25.08 -11.69
CA ILE A 636 -29.14 24.80 -10.42
C ILE A 636 -29.61 23.35 -10.38
N VAL A 637 -30.21 22.83 -11.46
CA VAL A 637 -30.63 21.42 -11.56
C VAL A 637 -29.44 20.48 -11.50
N GLU A 638 -28.37 20.73 -12.27
CA GLU A 638 -27.14 19.92 -12.27
C GLU A 638 -26.49 19.86 -10.86
N MET A 639 -26.33 21.01 -10.21
CA MET A 639 -25.74 21.10 -8.87
C MET A 639 -26.66 20.55 -7.79
N LYS A 640 -27.99 20.59 -7.98
CA LYS A 640 -28.95 19.94 -7.09
C LYS A 640 -28.87 18.42 -7.24
N ASN A 641 -28.95 17.89 -8.45
CA ASN A 641 -28.84 16.45 -8.71
C ASN A 641 -27.52 15.89 -8.18
N LYS A 642 -26.40 16.62 -8.35
CA LYS A 642 -25.11 16.24 -7.76
C LYS A 642 -25.15 16.23 -6.21
N LEU A 643 -25.81 17.22 -5.59
CA LEU A 643 -25.97 17.23 -4.13
C LEU A 643 -26.86 16.07 -3.66
N ASP A 644 -27.98 15.82 -4.33
CA ASP A 644 -28.92 14.74 -4.02
C ASP A 644 -28.26 13.35 -4.18
N CYS A 645 -27.28 13.19 -5.09
CA CYS A 645 -26.41 12.00 -5.15
C CYS A 645 -25.44 11.93 -3.96
N LEU A 646 -24.65 12.99 -3.73
CA LEU A 646 -23.66 13.00 -2.64
C LEU A 646 -24.29 12.84 -1.24
N GLU A 647 -25.49 13.37 -1.01
CA GLU A 647 -26.23 13.18 0.25
C GLU A 647 -26.68 11.71 0.41
N LYS A 648 -27.05 11.00 -0.67
CA LYS A 648 -27.31 9.54 -0.63
C LYS A 648 -26.05 8.73 -0.36
N ASP A 649 -24.95 9.02 -1.05
CA ASP A 649 -23.67 8.31 -0.87
C ASP A 649 -23.17 8.46 0.59
N VAL A 650 -23.36 9.64 1.18
CA VAL A 650 -23.08 9.90 2.60
C VAL A 650 -23.98 9.09 3.52
N ASP A 651 -25.28 8.99 3.24
CA ASP A 651 -26.23 8.24 4.07
C ASP A 651 -26.13 6.70 3.87
N GLU A 652 -25.56 6.22 2.76
CA GLU A 652 -25.12 4.83 2.56
C GLU A 652 -23.89 4.53 3.42
N LEU A 653 -22.80 5.28 3.27
CA LEU A 653 -21.57 5.07 4.05
C LEU A 653 -21.76 5.28 5.56
N ARG A 654 -22.72 6.11 5.98
CA ARG A 654 -23.12 6.25 7.40
C ARG A 654 -23.75 4.98 7.96
N ARG A 655 -24.57 4.29 7.17
CA ARG A 655 -25.16 3.00 7.55
C ARG A 655 -24.08 1.93 7.63
N ASP A 656 -23.19 1.88 6.64
CA ASP A 656 -22.06 0.94 6.62
C ASP A 656 -21.10 1.15 7.80
N GLU A 657 -20.79 2.40 8.15
CA GLU A 657 -19.96 2.72 9.33
C GLU A 657 -20.66 2.32 10.63
N SER A 658 -21.98 2.51 10.72
CA SER A 658 -22.78 2.09 11.89
C SER A 658 -22.81 0.57 12.05
N LEU A 659 -22.95 -0.17 10.94
CA LEU A 659 -22.88 -1.64 10.93
C LEU A 659 -21.49 -2.14 11.34
N LEU A 660 -20.42 -1.62 10.72
CA LEU A 660 -19.03 -1.97 11.09
C LEU A 660 -18.72 -1.64 12.57
N SER A 661 -19.28 -0.56 13.10
CA SER A 661 -19.15 -0.20 14.51
C SER A 661 -19.92 -1.16 15.44
N HIS A 662 -21.06 -1.70 14.99
CA HIS A 662 -21.81 -2.72 15.72
C HIS A 662 -21.06 -4.06 15.73
N ASP A 663 -20.68 -4.57 14.55
CA ASP A 663 -19.89 -5.80 14.38
C ASP A 663 -18.61 -5.77 15.23
N LYS A 664 -17.91 -4.63 15.25
CA LYS A 664 -16.71 -4.41 16.08
C LYS A 664 -17.01 -4.54 17.58
N ASN A 665 -18.13 -4.00 18.05
CA ASN A 665 -18.51 -4.04 19.46
C ASN A 665 -18.95 -5.44 19.89
N GLU A 666 -19.67 -6.17 19.04
CA GLU A 666 -20.02 -7.58 19.30
C GLU A 666 -18.75 -8.45 19.38
N LEU A 667 -17.90 -8.40 18.36
CA LEU A 667 -16.65 -9.15 18.33
C LEU A 667 -15.70 -8.77 19.48
N GLY A 668 -15.70 -7.50 19.90
CA GLY A 668 -14.95 -7.05 21.08
C GLY A 668 -15.46 -7.64 22.39
N ASN A 669 -16.76 -7.90 22.52
CA ASN A 669 -17.33 -8.61 23.67
C ASN A 669 -16.98 -10.10 23.62
N ASP A 670 -17.01 -10.73 22.44
CA ASP A 670 -16.65 -12.15 22.27
C ASP A 670 -15.17 -12.41 22.60
N ILE A 671 -14.26 -11.56 22.13
CA ILE A 671 -12.83 -11.61 22.48
C ILE A 671 -12.63 -11.50 23.99
N LYS A 672 -13.44 -10.68 24.68
CA LYS A 672 -13.38 -10.57 26.14
C LYS A 672 -13.84 -11.86 26.82
N GLN A 673 -14.96 -12.44 26.39
CA GLN A 673 -15.45 -13.72 26.92
C GLN A 673 -14.45 -14.86 26.70
N GLN A 674 -13.83 -14.94 25.52
CA GLN A 674 -12.81 -15.94 25.22
C GLN A 674 -11.54 -15.72 26.04
N SER A 675 -11.10 -14.47 26.23
CA SER A 675 -9.96 -14.14 27.11
C SER A 675 -10.23 -14.56 28.57
N ASP A 676 -11.44 -14.34 29.07
CA ASP A 676 -11.83 -14.80 30.42
C ASP A 676 -11.88 -16.34 30.51
N ARG A 677 -12.30 -17.03 29.44
CA ARG A 677 -12.29 -18.50 29.33
C ARG A 677 -10.88 -19.09 29.27
N VAL A 678 -9.97 -18.50 28.49
CA VAL A 678 -8.53 -18.86 28.45
C VAL A 678 -7.89 -18.68 29.84
N ASN A 679 -8.16 -17.57 30.51
CA ASN A 679 -7.69 -17.32 31.88
C ASN A 679 -8.22 -18.38 32.88
N PHE A 680 -9.47 -18.81 32.74
CA PHE A 680 -10.06 -19.87 33.57
C PHE A 680 -9.42 -21.24 33.30
N LEU A 681 -9.31 -21.65 32.03
CA LEU A 681 -8.72 -22.93 31.63
C LEU A 681 -7.24 -23.02 32.01
N SER A 682 -6.47 -21.94 31.83
CA SER A 682 -5.06 -21.86 32.23
C SER A 682 -4.87 -22.03 33.75
N ARG A 683 -5.76 -21.45 34.58
CA ARG A 683 -5.75 -21.68 36.04
C ARG A 683 -6.08 -23.13 36.39
N ARG A 684 -7.13 -23.70 35.78
CA ARG A 684 -7.54 -25.10 35.99
C ARG A 684 -6.42 -26.07 35.60
N LEU A 685 -5.78 -25.86 34.46
CA LEU A 685 -4.66 -26.65 33.98
C LEU A 685 -3.48 -26.63 34.96
N ASN A 686 -3.09 -25.46 35.44
CA ASN A 686 -2.00 -25.33 36.40
C ASN A 686 -2.30 -26.03 37.74
N GLN A 687 -3.57 -26.01 38.20
CA GLN A 687 -4.00 -26.78 39.36
C GLN A 687 -3.90 -28.30 39.11
N GLN A 688 -4.47 -28.80 38.01
CA GLN A 688 -4.45 -30.24 37.69
C GLN A 688 -3.02 -30.76 37.46
N ARG A 689 -2.13 -29.96 36.86
CA ARG A 689 -0.69 -30.27 36.72
C ARG A 689 0.04 -30.32 38.07
N MET A 690 -0.40 -29.57 39.08
CA MET A 690 0.17 -29.65 40.44
C MET A 690 -0.30 -30.94 41.13
N GLU A 691 -1.61 -31.22 41.09
CA GLU A 691 -2.21 -32.44 41.66
C GLU A 691 -1.57 -33.71 41.07
N LEU A 692 -1.26 -33.71 39.77
CA LEU A 692 -0.59 -34.80 39.06
C LEU A 692 0.87 -35.01 39.51
N ARG A 693 1.62 -33.93 39.81
CA ARG A 693 2.98 -34.05 40.35
C ARG A 693 2.98 -34.69 41.73
N CYS A 694 2.13 -34.20 42.63
CA CYS A 694 2.03 -34.77 43.98
C CYS A 694 1.71 -36.28 43.96
N LEU A 695 0.85 -36.73 43.04
CA LEU A 695 0.53 -38.16 42.86
C LEU A 695 1.68 -38.98 42.24
N ASN A 696 2.55 -38.38 41.43
CA ASN A 696 3.75 -39.05 40.91
C ASN A 696 4.84 -39.14 41.98
N ASP A 697 5.06 -38.07 42.74
CA ASP A 697 6.03 -38.04 43.84
C ASP A 697 5.67 -39.12 44.90
N GLU A 698 4.36 -39.31 45.17
CA GLU A 698 3.81 -40.35 46.06
C GLU A 698 4.00 -41.79 45.56
N ILE A 699 4.29 -41.99 44.25
CA ILE A 699 4.62 -43.31 43.66
C ILE A 699 6.11 -43.63 43.78
N ASP A 700 6.98 -42.63 43.61
CA ASP A 700 8.43 -42.83 43.62
C ASP A 700 8.97 -43.18 45.02
N ASP A 701 8.35 -42.67 46.10
CA ASP A 701 8.69 -42.97 47.50
C ASP A 701 8.47 -44.44 47.92
N ILE A 702 7.71 -45.24 47.15
CA ILE A 702 7.28 -46.60 47.55
C ILE A 702 8.29 -47.71 47.12
N LEU A 703 9.36 -47.37 46.39
CA LEU A 703 10.14 -48.34 45.59
C LEU A 703 11.44 -48.91 46.22
N GLN A 704 11.64 -48.88 47.55
CA GLN A 704 12.88 -49.36 48.20
C GLN A 704 12.71 -50.58 49.16
N ASP A 705 13.56 -51.60 48.98
CA ASP A 705 13.88 -52.79 49.83
C ASP A 705 12.82 -53.88 50.14
N HIS A 706 13.10 -55.18 50.33
CA HIS A 706 14.28 -56.07 50.15
C HIS A 706 13.84 -57.58 50.18
N THR A 707 14.73 -58.54 49.89
CA THR A 707 14.48 -60.01 49.75
C THR A 707 14.98 -60.88 50.93
N LEU A 708 14.45 -62.11 51.14
CA LEU A 708 15.16 -63.17 51.93
C LEU A 708 14.75 -64.64 51.63
N ASP A 709 15.58 -65.59 52.10
CA ASP A 709 15.68 -67.03 51.74
C ASP A 709 15.06 -68.00 52.79
N THR A 710 14.74 -69.25 52.40
CA THR A 710 14.21 -70.32 53.28
C THR A 710 14.69 -71.73 52.90
N SER A 711 15.81 -72.18 53.47
CA SER A 711 16.47 -73.46 53.11
C SER A 711 16.60 -74.50 54.24
N VAL A 712 16.03 -74.24 55.43
CA VAL A 712 16.25 -75.07 56.65
C VAL A 712 15.01 -75.91 57.07
N LEU A 713 13.81 -75.60 56.56
CA LEU A 713 12.55 -76.26 57.00
C LEU A 713 12.11 -77.46 56.14
N GLU A 714 12.78 -77.76 55.02
CA GLU A 714 12.37 -78.83 54.10
C GLU A 714 12.94 -80.21 54.49
N SER A 715 13.91 -80.27 55.41
CA SER A 715 14.57 -81.52 55.83
C SER A 715 13.78 -82.36 56.82
N GLU A 716 12.94 -81.76 57.68
CA GLU A 716 12.23 -82.49 58.75
C GLU A 716 10.93 -83.17 58.28
N CYS A 717 10.29 -82.67 57.21
CA CYS A 717 9.04 -83.26 56.71
C CYS A 717 9.21 -84.69 56.16
N LYS A 718 10.40 -85.02 55.64
CA LYS A 718 10.67 -86.29 54.95
C LYS A 718 10.74 -87.51 55.87
N SER A 719 10.87 -87.30 57.18
CA SER A 719 11.05 -88.38 58.17
C SER A 719 9.75 -89.04 58.65
N THR A 720 8.57 -88.50 58.29
CA THR A 720 7.26 -88.95 58.83
C THR A 720 6.34 -89.60 57.79
N GLU A 721 6.78 -89.76 56.55
CA GLU A 721 5.99 -90.43 55.49
C GLU A 721 6.18 -91.97 55.51
N ASP A 722 7.33 -92.48 55.98
CA ASP A 722 7.70 -93.90 55.93
C ASP A 722 6.90 -94.81 56.90
N GLU A 723 6.28 -94.29 57.96
CA GLU A 723 5.54 -95.11 58.94
C GLU A 723 4.12 -95.53 58.49
N LEU A 724 3.64 -95.05 57.33
CA LEU A 724 2.21 -95.14 56.98
C LEU A 724 1.84 -96.36 56.10
N GLU A 725 2.81 -97.02 55.47
CA GLU A 725 2.56 -98.12 54.52
C GLU A 725 2.18 -99.47 55.17
N ASP A 726 2.65 -99.75 56.39
CA ASP A 726 2.50 -101.09 57.01
C ASP A 726 1.05 -101.45 57.37
N PHE A 727 0.15 -100.47 57.49
CA PHE A 727 -1.25 -100.70 57.87
C PHE A 727 -2.14 -101.27 56.76
N GLN A 728 -1.74 -101.23 55.48
CA GLN A 728 -2.63 -101.61 54.36
C GLN A 728 -2.75 -103.11 54.09
N ARG A 729 -1.85 -103.95 54.62
CA ARG A 729 -1.79 -105.38 54.25
C ARG A 729 -2.85 -106.27 54.91
N ARG A 730 -3.64 -105.79 55.87
CA ARG A 730 -4.54 -106.62 56.71
C ARG A 730 -6.01 -106.69 56.25
N GLU A 731 -6.42 -105.90 55.25
CA GLU A 731 -7.84 -105.72 54.90
C GLU A 731 -8.37 -106.75 53.85
N GLN A 732 -7.48 -107.46 53.16
CA GLN A 732 -7.86 -108.27 51.98
C GLN A 732 -8.40 -109.68 52.28
N ASP A 733 -8.22 -110.22 53.49
CA ASP A 733 -8.49 -111.65 53.78
C ASP A 733 -9.98 -112.00 54.01
N LEU A 734 -10.83 -111.02 54.32
CA LEU A 734 -12.18 -111.26 54.88
C LEU A 734 -13.32 -111.52 53.86
N ASN A 735 -13.03 -111.55 52.55
CA ASN A 735 -14.05 -111.31 51.52
C ASN A 735 -14.43 -112.52 50.62
N LYS A 736 -14.35 -113.77 51.11
CA LYS A 736 -14.30 -114.99 50.26
C LYS A 736 -15.31 -116.15 50.49
N ALA A 737 -16.53 -115.92 51.00
CA ALA A 737 -17.53 -117.00 51.09
C ALA A 737 -19.00 -116.54 50.90
N ILE A 738 -19.77 -117.24 50.05
CA ILE A 738 -21.23 -117.57 50.08
C ILE A 738 -21.75 -117.94 48.66
N THR A 739 -22.42 -119.10 48.51
CA THR A 739 -23.20 -119.53 47.31
C THR A 739 -24.36 -120.50 47.69
N PRO A 740 -25.41 -120.70 46.84
CA PRO A 740 -26.75 -121.19 47.26
C PRO A 740 -27.21 -122.54 46.63
N ASP A 741 -28.46 -123.01 46.88
CA ASP A 741 -29.03 -124.20 46.19
C ASP A 741 -30.56 -124.16 45.82
N ARG A 742 -30.96 -125.15 45.02
CA ARG A 742 -32.18 -125.38 44.21
C ARG A 742 -33.27 -126.20 44.93
N LYS A 743 -34.55 -125.91 44.62
CA LYS A 743 -35.69 -126.88 44.42
C LYS A 743 -37.03 -126.16 44.19
N LEU A 744 -37.12 -125.40 43.09
CA LEU A 744 -38.38 -124.81 42.58
C LEU A 744 -38.54 -125.05 41.05
N HIS A 745 -37.74 -125.95 40.48
CA HIS A 745 -37.51 -126.01 39.04
C HIS A 745 -38.59 -126.81 38.30
N ASP A 746 -38.86 -128.03 38.76
CA ASP A 746 -39.43 -129.08 37.89
C ASP A 746 -40.90 -128.83 37.54
N SER A 747 -41.67 -128.19 38.42
CA SER A 747 -43.08 -127.83 38.18
C SER A 747 -43.27 -126.53 37.41
N LEU A 748 -42.22 -125.72 37.23
CA LEU A 748 -42.26 -124.48 36.46
C LEU A 748 -42.04 -124.74 34.96
N ASP A 749 -41.26 -125.76 34.60
CA ASP A 749 -40.74 -125.93 33.24
C ASP A 749 -41.76 -126.47 32.23
N ALA A 750 -42.73 -127.27 32.67
CA ALA A 750 -43.83 -127.74 31.81
C ALA A 750 -44.80 -126.61 31.39
N LEU A 751 -45.02 -125.63 32.27
CA LEU A 751 -45.83 -124.45 31.98
C LEU A 751 -45.06 -123.45 31.12
N LYS A 752 -43.79 -123.19 31.46
CA LYS A 752 -42.89 -122.31 30.68
C LYS A 752 -42.87 -122.68 29.20
N LYS A 753 -42.76 -123.97 28.84
CA LYS A 753 -42.63 -124.42 27.44
C LYS A 753 -43.82 -124.06 26.54
N LEU A 754 -45.04 -123.92 27.08
CA LEU A 754 -46.20 -123.46 26.31
C LEU A 754 -46.43 -121.95 26.46
N ASP A 755 -46.13 -121.37 27.65
CA ASP A 755 -46.20 -119.92 27.84
C ASP A 755 -45.17 -119.19 26.97
N SER A 756 -43.97 -119.75 26.81
CA SER A 756 -42.87 -119.21 26.01
C SER A 756 -43.23 -119.13 24.53
N VAL A 757 -43.74 -120.19 23.90
CA VAL A 757 -43.96 -120.19 22.45
C VAL A 757 -45.11 -119.24 22.06
N GLU A 758 -46.17 -119.10 22.87
CA GLU A 758 -47.23 -118.12 22.55
C GLU A 758 -46.78 -116.69 22.84
N LYS A 759 -45.96 -116.47 23.89
CA LYS A 759 -45.33 -115.17 24.11
C LYS A 759 -44.34 -114.82 23.00
N MET A 760 -43.55 -115.76 22.52
CA MET A 760 -42.62 -115.54 21.41
C MET A 760 -43.38 -115.09 20.16
N ILE A 761 -44.40 -115.83 19.72
CA ILE A 761 -45.13 -115.46 18.49
C ILE A 761 -45.92 -114.15 18.66
N ALA A 762 -46.49 -113.87 19.84
CA ALA A 762 -47.18 -112.60 20.09
C ALA A 762 -46.24 -111.40 20.22
N VAL A 763 -45.01 -111.62 20.71
CA VAL A 763 -43.93 -110.62 20.72
C VAL A 763 -43.44 -110.39 19.29
N GLU A 764 -43.13 -111.45 18.54
CA GLU A 764 -42.69 -111.42 17.13
C GLU A 764 -43.72 -110.70 16.23
N MET A 765 -45.03 -110.94 16.44
CA MET A 765 -46.13 -110.18 15.80
C MET A 765 -46.14 -108.68 16.18
N SER A 766 -45.99 -108.36 17.46
CA SER A 766 -46.00 -106.97 17.93
C SER A 766 -44.74 -106.20 17.54
N GLU A 767 -43.61 -106.89 17.42
CA GLU A 767 -42.34 -106.37 16.90
C GLU A 767 -42.48 -106.09 15.40
N CYS A 768 -42.94 -107.06 14.59
CA CYS A 768 -43.17 -106.84 13.16
C CYS A 768 -44.16 -105.70 12.87
N GLN A 769 -45.24 -105.57 13.65
CA GLN A 769 -46.21 -104.46 13.47
C GLN A 769 -45.58 -103.11 13.85
N SER A 770 -44.82 -103.06 14.94
CA SER A 770 -44.07 -101.87 15.36
C SER A 770 -42.99 -101.48 14.34
N ASP A 771 -42.35 -102.44 13.70
CA ASP A 771 -41.35 -102.21 12.66
C ASP A 771 -41.98 -101.64 11.39
N VAL A 772 -43.12 -102.19 10.94
CA VAL A 772 -43.90 -101.64 9.81
C VAL A 772 -44.33 -100.19 10.09
N ASP A 773 -44.89 -99.90 11.27
CA ASP A 773 -45.33 -98.54 11.62
C ASP A 773 -44.14 -97.57 11.78
N ALA A 774 -42.99 -98.04 12.27
CA ALA A 774 -41.76 -97.26 12.37
C ALA A 774 -41.14 -96.94 11.00
N VAL A 775 -41.07 -97.91 10.09
CA VAL A 775 -40.60 -97.67 8.70
C VAL A 775 -41.56 -96.74 7.97
N TYR A 776 -42.87 -96.94 8.10
CA TYR A 776 -43.88 -96.08 7.44
C TYR A 776 -43.84 -94.63 7.93
N LYS A 777 -43.56 -94.40 9.23
CA LYS A 777 -43.33 -93.06 9.76
C LYS A 777 -42.07 -92.43 9.16
N ARG A 778 -40.93 -93.15 9.17
CA ARG A 778 -39.66 -92.67 8.59
C ARG A 778 -39.78 -92.35 7.10
N LEU A 779 -40.48 -93.19 6.35
CA LEU A 779 -40.71 -92.97 4.91
C LEU A 779 -41.51 -91.69 4.63
N ARG A 780 -42.53 -91.38 5.43
CA ARG A 780 -43.26 -90.10 5.33
C ARG A 780 -42.37 -88.91 5.64
N GLU A 781 -41.52 -89.02 6.67
CA GLU A 781 -40.59 -87.97 7.06
C GLU A 781 -39.56 -87.71 5.93
N ALA A 782 -38.94 -88.77 5.39
CA ALA A 782 -38.01 -88.69 4.25
C ALA A 782 -38.65 -88.14 2.96
N LYS A 783 -39.89 -88.54 2.63
CA LYS A 783 -40.63 -88.02 1.46
C LYS A 783 -40.99 -86.54 1.58
N VAL A 784 -41.20 -86.02 2.79
CA VAL A 784 -41.38 -84.58 3.01
C VAL A 784 -40.05 -83.84 2.84
N GLU A 785 -38.96 -84.41 3.36
CA GLU A 785 -37.60 -83.86 3.27
C GLU A 785 -37.11 -83.76 1.81
N GLU A 786 -37.37 -84.80 1.00
CA GLU A 786 -37.13 -84.83 -0.46
C GLU A 786 -37.80 -83.65 -1.18
N ILE A 787 -39.09 -83.41 -0.90
CA ILE A 787 -39.86 -82.32 -1.53
C ILE A 787 -39.38 -80.93 -1.06
N THR A 788 -38.93 -80.78 0.19
CA THR A 788 -38.38 -79.51 0.68
C THR A 788 -37.04 -79.18 0.04
N GLU A 789 -36.10 -80.13 0.02
CA GLU A 789 -34.77 -79.92 -0.59
C GLU A 789 -34.87 -79.69 -2.12
N GLN A 790 -35.86 -80.31 -2.80
CA GLN A 790 -36.13 -80.03 -4.22
C GLN A 790 -36.55 -78.58 -4.46
N ARG A 791 -37.43 -78.02 -3.62
CA ARG A 791 -37.86 -76.61 -3.72
C ARG A 791 -36.75 -75.63 -3.38
N GLU A 792 -35.89 -75.96 -2.41
CA GLU A 792 -34.71 -75.15 -2.07
C GLU A 792 -33.71 -75.11 -3.24
N LEU A 793 -33.50 -76.24 -3.93
CA LEU A 793 -32.64 -76.29 -5.13
C LEU A 793 -33.18 -75.44 -6.30
N GLU A 794 -34.49 -75.51 -6.58
CA GLU A 794 -35.13 -74.69 -7.61
C GLU A 794 -35.05 -73.19 -7.28
N ALA A 795 -35.31 -72.82 -6.02
CA ALA A 795 -35.14 -71.45 -5.55
C ALA A 795 -33.69 -70.98 -5.71
N ALA A 796 -32.71 -71.77 -5.26
CA ALA A 796 -31.29 -71.43 -5.36
C ALA A 796 -30.86 -71.20 -6.82
N ARG A 797 -31.24 -72.10 -7.74
CA ARG A 797 -30.94 -71.96 -9.18
C ARG A 797 -31.51 -70.67 -9.78
N SER A 798 -32.77 -70.33 -9.46
CA SER A 798 -33.37 -69.08 -9.94
C SER A 798 -32.63 -67.83 -9.43
N THR A 799 -32.04 -67.88 -8.22
CA THR A 799 -31.24 -66.76 -7.70
C THR A 799 -29.86 -66.65 -8.35
N VAL A 800 -29.25 -67.76 -8.78
CA VAL A 800 -27.98 -67.77 -9.53
C VAL A 800 -28.20 -67.10 -10.89
N GLU A 801 -29.20 -67.54 -11.65
CA GLU A 801 -29.50 -67.02 -13.00
C GLU A 801 -29.80 -65.50 -13.00
N ASN A 802 -30.52 -65.01 -11.99
CA ASN A 802 -30.74 -63.57 -11.79
C ASN A 802 -29.44 -62.79 -11.45
N LEU A 803 -28.52 -63.39 -10.68
CA LEU A 803 -27.23 -62.77 -10.33
C LEU A 803 -26.25 -62.78 -11.52
N GLU A 804 -26.30 -63.78 -12.40
CA GLU A 804 -25.53 -63.80 -13.65
C GLU A 804 -25.94 -62.65 -14.59
N GLN A 805 -27.25 -62.44 -14.79
CA GLN A 805 -27.74 -61.33 -15.61
C GLN A 805 -27.33 -59.95 -15.03
N GLN A 806 -27.40 -59.80 -13.70
CA GLN A 806 -26.92 -58.58 -13.02
C GLN A 806 -25.40 -58.39 -13.14
N LEU A 807 -24.62 -59.48 -13.12
CA LEU A 807 -23.17 -59.41 -13.30
C LEU A 807 -22.81 -58.88 -14.69
N ILE A 808 -23.50 -59.34 -15.73
CA ILE A 808 -23.28 -58.89 -17.12
C ILE A 808 -23.58 -57.39 -17.24
N SER A 809 -24.76 -56.93 -16.78
CA SER A 809 -25.13 -55.52 -16.92
C SER A 809 -24.18 -54.57 -16.17
N VAL A 810 -23.75 -54.93 -14.95
CA VAL A 810 -22.83 -54.11 -14.16
C VAL A 810 -21.42 -54.09 -14.79
N ARG A 811 -21.01 -55.17 -15.44
CA ARG A 811 -19.72 -55.26 -16.14
C ARG A 811 -19.67 -54.37 -17.39
N ASP A 812 -20.73 -54.40 -18.21
CA ASP A 812 -20.85 -53.53 -19.39
C ASP A 812 -20.83 -52.04 -19.00
N GLU A 813 -21.51 -51.68 -17.91
CA GLU A 813 -21.44 -50.32 -17.34
C GLU A 813 -20.02 -49.96 -16.88
N CYS A 814 -19.32 -50.89 -16.21
CA CYS A 814 -17.96 -50.68 -15.72
C CYS A 814 -16.95 -50.47 -16.86
N ASP A 815 -17.04 -51.27 -17.92
CA ASP A 815 -16.18 -51.15 -19.11
C ASP A 815 -16.46 -49.83 -19.85
N GLY A 816 -17.74 -49.44 -19.99
CA GLY A 816 -18.12 -48.15 -20.57
C GLY A 816 -17.57 -46.95 -19.79
N GLN A 817 -17.61 -47.01 -18.46
CA GLN A 817 -17.09 -45.96 -17.58
C GLN A 817 -15.54 -45.91 -17.59
N THR A 818 -14.89 -47.06 -17.70
CA THR A 818 -13.42 -47.19 -17.85
C THR A 818 -12.93 -46.53 -19.15
N GLN A 819 -13.67 -46.70 -20.26
CA GLN A 819 -13.36 -46.04 -21.54
C GLN A 819 -13.51 -44.50 -21.50
N ILE A 820 -14.32 -43.96 -20.58
CA ILE A 820 -14.42 -42.51 -20.35
C ILE A 820 -13.21 -42.03 -19.53
N ALA A 821 -12.89 -42.72 -18.44
CA ALA A 821 -11.76 -42.38 -17.58
C ALA A 821 -10.41 -42.41 -18.33
N LEU A 822 -10.17 -43.43 -19.18
CA LEU A 822 -8.96 -43.56 -19.99
C LEU A 822 -8.74 -42.42 -21.00
N LYS A 823 -9.80 -41.73 -21.44
CA LYS A 823 -9.67 -40.56 -22.33
C LYS A 823 -9.21 -39.29 -21.59
N LEU A 824 -9.37 -39.25 -20.27
CA LEU A 824 -8.97 -38.13 -19.41
C LEU A 824 -7.57 -38.34 -18.83
N GLY A 825 -7.21 -39.57 -18.45
CA GLY A 825 -5.86 -39.88 -17.98
C GLY A 825 -5.67 -41.31 -17.45
N ARG A 826 -4.48 -41.59 -16.92
CA ARG A 826 -4.17 -42.88 -16.27
C ARG A 826 -4.83 -42.98 -14.89
N ARG A 827 -5.10 -44.21 -14.44
CA ARG A 827 -5.61 -44.49 -13.09
C ARG A 827 -4.61 -44.02 -12.03
N PRO A 828 -5.02 -43.22 -11.02
CA PRO A 828 -4.20 -42.89 -9.86
C PRO A 828 -3.90 -44.11 -8.99
N ASP A 829 -2.80 -44.07 -8.23
CA ASP A 829 -2.40 -45.17 -7.33
C ASP A 829 -3.35 -45.35 -6.13
N GLU A 830 -3.94 -44.24 -5.64
CA GLU A 830 -5.01 -44.23 -4.64
C GLU A 830 -6.24 -43.52 -5.21
N VAL A 831 -7.42 -44.13 -5.08
CA VAL A 831 -8.68 -43.61 -5.61
C VAL A 831 -9.60 -43.23 -4.46
N ASN A 832 -9.91 -41.94 -4.32
CA ASN A 832 -10.81 -41.43 -3.29
C ASN A 832 -12.29 -41.66 -3.65
N VAL A 833 -13.17 -41.61 -2.65
CA VAL A 833 -14.61 -41.87 -2.81
C VAL A 833 -15.28 -40.80 -3.69
N PRO A 834 -16.16 -41.14 -4.66
CA PRO A 834 -16.72 -40.18 -5.62
C PRO A 834 -17.37 -38.93 -5.00
N ALA A 835 -17.99 -39.07 -3.83
CA ALA A 835 -18.60 -37.96 -3.10
C ALA A 835 -17.58 -36.92 -2.59
N GLN A 836 -16.36 -37.35 -2.24
CA GLN A 836 -15.27 -36.44 -1.86
C GLN A 836 -14.66 -35.76 -3.09
N CYS A 837 -14.36 -36.52 -4.16
CA CYS A 837 -13.83 -35.98 -5.41
C CYS A 837 -14.77 -34.92 -6.00
N ASN A 838 -16.08 -35.19 -6.10
CA ASN A 838 -17.07 -34.24 -6.62
C ASN A 838 -17.21 -32.97 -5.75
N ARG A 839 -17.11 -33.10 -4.41
CA ARG A 839 -17.06 -31.94 -3.49
C ARG A 839 -15.80 -31.09 -3.71
N ARG A 840 -14.63 -31.72 -3.95
CA ARG A 840 -13.37 -31.02 -4.26
C ARG A 840 -13.46 -30.31 -5.61
N VAL A 841 -13.88 -31.00 -6.67
CA VAL A 841 -14.12 -30.42 -8.02
C VAL A 841 -15.01 -29.18 -7.93
N LYS A 842 -16.22 -29.29 -7.35
CA LYS A 842 -17.15 -28.15 -7.20
C LYS A 842 -16.61 -27.02 -6.32
N THR A 843 -15.60 -27.26 -5.49
CA THR A 843 -14.96 -26.22 -4.67
C THR A 843 -13.89 -25.48 -5.48
N VAL A 844 -13.04 -26.22 -6.21
CA VAL A 844 -12.03 -25.65 -7.12
C VAL A 844 -12.68 -24.90 -8.28
N GLU A 845 -13.78 -25.38 -8.86
CA GLU A 845 -14.52 -24.66 -9.92
C GLU A 845 -15.10 -23.32 -9.43
N ARG A 846 -15.69 -23.30 -8.22
CA ARG A 846 -16.19 -22.05 -7.61
C ARG A 846 -15.05 -21.08 -7.25
N GLN A 847 -13.88 -21.58 -6.88
CA GLN A 847 -12.69 -20.75 -6.68
C GLN A 847 -12.21 -20.17 -8.02
N LEU A 848 -12.07 -21.00 -9.06
CA LEU A 848 -11.66 -20.57 -10.40
C LEU A 848 -12.58 -19.50 -11.00
N ALA A 849 -13.90 -19.68 -10.91
CA ALA A 849 -14.87 -18.69 -11.37
C ALA A 849 -14.69 -17.35 -10.63
N ARG A 850 -14.63 -17.38 -9.29
CA ARG A 850 -14.44 -16.17 -8.45
C ARG A 850 -13.13 -15.42 -8.70
N VAL A 851 -12.06 -16.09 -9.15
CA VAL A 851 -10.79 -15.42 -9.46
C VAL A 851 -10.74 -14.98 -10.94
N ARG A 852 -11.37 -15.70 -11.87
CA ARG A 852 -11.50 -15.25 -13.27
C ARG A 852 -12.34 -13.98 -13.39
N ASP A 853 -13.47 -13.87 -12.68
CA ASP A 853 -14.28 -12.63 -12.67
C ASP A 853 -13.49 -11.41 -12.16
N LYS A 854 -12.58 -11.62 -11.19
CA LYS A 854 -11.72 -10.56 -10.64
C LYS A 854 -10.58 -10.10 -11.56
N LEU A 855 -10.34 -10.78 -12.67
CA LEU A 855 -9.24 -10.48 -13.59
C LEU A 855 -9.65 -9.61 -14.80
N GLU A 856 -10.93 -9.26 -14.93
CA GLU A 856 -11.44 -8.30 -15.93
C GLU A 856 -10.96 -8.58 -17.38
N GLY A 857 -10.71 -9.86 -17.72
CA GLY A 857 -10.29 -10.30 -19.07
C GLY A 857 -8.80 -10.16 -19.40
N TRP A 858 -7.94 -9.74 -18.47
CA TRP A 858 -6.49 -9.59 -18.72
C TRP A 858 -5.78 -10.94 -18.82
N SER A 859 -4.88 -11.10 -19.80
CA SER A 859 -4.04 -12.30 -19.89
C SER A 859 -2.88 -12.31 -18.89
N LEU A 860 -2.40 -13.51 -18.56
CA LEU A 860 -1.22 -13.74 -17.71
C LEU A 860 0.05 -13.03 -18.22
N SER A 861 0.19 -12.86 -19.55
CA SER A 861 1.34 -12.17 -20.15
C SER A 861 1.23 -10.65 -20.01
N GLU A 862 0.05 -10.07 -20.22
CA GLU A 862 -0.22 -8.63 -20.08
C GLU A 862 -0.08 -8.18 -18.62
N LEU A 863 -0.63 -8.95 -17.67
CA LEU A 863 -0.47 -8.70 -16.23
C LEU A 863 0.99 -8.72 -15.79
N LYS A 864 1.80 -9.64 -16.33
CA LYS A 864 3.23 -9.69 -16.07
C LYS A 864 3.94 -8.45 -16.64
N ALA A 865 3.65 -8.08 -17.88
CA ALA A 865 4.24 -6.92 -18.54
C ALA A 865 3.90 -5.61 -17.81
N GLU A 866 2.65 -5.42 -17.38
CA GLU A 866 2.24 -4.23 -16.64
C GLU A 866 2.83 -4.19 -15.22
N MET A 867 2.94 -5.33 -14.54
CA MET A 867 3.65 -5.43 -13.25
C MET A 867 5.13 -5.04 -13.39
N GLU A 868 5.81 -5.51 -14.44
CA GLU A 868 7.20 -5.14 -14.73
C GLU A 868 7.33 -3.65 -15.11
N ALA A 869 6.40 -3.10 -15.91
CA ALA A 869 6.36 -1.69 -16.25
C ALA A 869 6.16 -0.79 -15.03
N GLN A 870 5.21 -1.10 -14.13
CA GLN A 870 4.99 -0.35 -12.90
C GLN A 870 6.18 -0.47 -11.93
N ARG A 871 6.82 -1.65 -11.85
CA ARG A 871 8.05 -1.85 -11.09
C ARG A 871 9.21 -1.01 -11.63
N ALA A 872 9.36 -0.89 -12.95
CA ALA A 872 10.36 -0.06 -13.59
C ALA A 872 10.10 1.44 -13.32
N LYS A 873 8.86 1.91 -13.54
CA LYS A 873 8.41 3.29 -13.25
C LYS A 873 8.71 3.68 -11.79
N TYR A 874 8.32 2.86 -10.82
CA TYR A 874 8.62 3.09 -9.39
C TYR A 874 10.13 3.13 -9.10
N ARG A 875 10.91 2.18 -9.64
CA ARG A 875 12.36 2.09 -9.41
C ARG A 875 13.09 3.34 -9.94
N ALA A 876 12.80 3.75 -11.17
CA ALA A 876 13.40 4.93 -11.78
C ALA A 876 13.05 6.22 -11.01
N LYS A 877 11.77 6.39 -10.65
CA LYS A 877 11.29 7.56 -9.91
C LYS A 877 11.90 7.64 -8.51
N LYS A 878 11.97 6.52 -7.79
CA LYS A 878 12.61 6.45 -6.47
C LYS A 878 14.11 6.76 -6.53
N ALA A 879 14.83 6.19 -7.50
CA ALA A 879 16.27 6.44 -7.66
C ALA A 879 16.57 7.94 -7.91
N ASN A 880 15.76 8.62 -8.72
CA ASN A 880 15.89 10.06 -8.94
C ASN A 880 15.61 10.87 -7.66
N PHE A 881 14.55 10.52 -6.92
CA PHE A 881 14.24 11.15 -5.63
C PHE A 881 15.37 10.99 -4.61
N ASP A 882 15.92 9.79 -4.47
CA ASP A 882 17.03 9.53 -3.56
C ASP A 882 18.28 10.35 -3.93
N LYS A 883 18.56 10.52 -5.23
CA LYS A 883 19.64 11.40 -5.75
C LYS A 883 19.39 12.88 -5.43
N ILE A 884 18.18 13.39 -5.64
CA ILE A 884 17.81 14.78 -5.32
C ILE A 884 17.93 15.04 -3.82
N ARG A 885 17.42 14.11 -2.99
CA ARG A 885 17.50 14.19 -1.52
C ARG A 885 18.95 14.22 -1.03
N GLY A 886 19.82 13.33 -1.56
CA GLY A 886 21.24 13.31 -1.23
C GLY A 886 21.97 14.59 -1.64
N ASN A 887 21.68 15.14 -2.83
CA ASN A 887 22.24 16.41 -3.28
C ASN A 887 21.86 17.57 -2.34
N LEU A 888 20.61 17.65 -1.89
CA LEU A 888 20.16 18.70 -0.95
C LEU A 888 20.82 18.59 0.42
N GLN A 889 21.00 17.36 0.93
CA GLN A 889 21.77 17.13 2.17
C GLN A 889 23.23 17.58 2.02
N ARG A 890 23.87 17.29 0.88
CA ARG A 890 25.24 17.74 0.59
C ARG A 890 25.34 19.26 0.49
N ILE A 891 24.41 19.93 -0.19
CA ILE A 891 24.34 21.40 -0.27
C ILE A 891 24.22 22.00 1.14
N ARG A 892 23.35 21.47 1.99
CA ARG A 892 23.16 21.96 3.37
C ARG A 892 24.40 21.77 4.24
N SER A 893 25.10 20.63 4.10
CA SER A 893 26.39 20.39 4.77
C SER A 893 27.46 21.39 4.33
N MET A 894 27.62 21.60 3.01
CA MET A 894 28.55 22.60 2.46
C MET A 894 28.19 24.03 2.86
N LEU A 895 26.90 24.34 3.03
CA LEU A 895 26.44 25.66 3.48
C LEU A 895 26.83 25.92 4.94
N ASN A 896 26.64 24.94 5.83
CA ASN A 896 27.06 25.05 7.23
C ASN A 896 28.57 25.32 7.34
N GLU A 897 29.39 24.53 6.64
CA GLU A 897 30.86 24.72 6.60
C GLU A 897 31.24 26.12 6.10
N ARG A 898 30.54 26.64 5.08
CA ARG A 898 30.73 27.99 4.54
C ARG A 898 30.33 29.10 5.52
N VAL A 899 29.30 28.89 6.34
CA VAL A 899 28.87 29.82 7.40
C VAL A 899 29.89 29.84 8.55
N ASP A 900 30.44 28.69 8.94
CA ASP A 900 31.52 28.61 9.93
C ASP A 900 32.79 29.30 9.43
N ASN A 901 33.19 29.04 8.19
CA ASN A 901 34.33 29.70 7.56
C ASN A 901 34.12 31.22 7.41
N TRP A 902 32.92 31.69 7.06
CA TRP A 902 32.59 33.12 7.07
C TRP A 902 32.72 33.73 8.47
N THR A 903 32.32 33.01 9.52
CA THR A 903 32.46 33.47 10.90
C THR A 903 33.93 33.59 11.32
N ARG A 904 34.78 32.66 10.87
CA ARG A 904 36.24 32.71 11.05
C ARG A 904 36.86 33.87 10.27
N PHE A 905 36.54 34.02 8.98
CA PHE A 905 37.03 35.13 8.14
C PHE A 905 36.62 36.49 8.70
N ARG A 906 35.38 36.68 9.14
CA ARG A 906 34.93 37.93 9.77
C ARG A 906 35.78 38.31 10.99
N LYS A 907 36.13 37.34 11.85
CA LYS A 907 37.02 37.58 13.00
C LYS A 907 38.45 37.92 12.53
N ALA A 908 39.01 37.13 11.62
CA ALA A 908 40.39 37.30 11.13
C ALA A 908 40.58 38.63 10.40
N ILE A 909 39.68 38.99 9.48
CA ILE A 909 39.71 40.27 8.76
C ILE A 909 39.55 41.43 9.74
N SER A 910 38.62 41.36 10.70
CA SER A 910 38.46 42.42 11.71
C SER A 910 39.72 42.62 12.55
N GLN A 911 40.40 41.55 12.96
CA GLN A 911 41.66 41.63 13.71
C GLN A 911 42.82 42.19 12.86
N HIS A 912 42.93 41.74 11.60
CA HIS A 912 43.93 42.23 10.66
C HIS A 912 43.73 43.73 10.35
N THR A 913 42.49 44.16 10.10
CA THR A 913 42.17 45.58 9.85
C THR A 913 42.48 46.44 11.06
N SER A 914 42.22 45.99 12.29
CA SER A 914 42.62 46.72 13.51
C SER A 914 44.13 46.89 13.58
N ARG A 915 44.90 45.80 13.45
CA ARG A 915 46.37 45.82 13.54
C ARG A 915 47.02 46.69 12.46
N GLU A 916 46.59 46.58 11.20
CA GLU A 916 47.12 47.44 10.15
C GLU A 916 46.71 48.90 10.36
N PHE A 917 45.49 49.20 10.84
CA PHE A 917 45.09 50.56 11.18
C PHE A 917 45.95 51.14 12.31
N GLU A 918 46.16 50.40 13.40
CA GLU A 918 47.06 50.77 14.51
C GLU A 918 48.49 51.06 14.00
N LYS A 919 49.02 50.19 13.14
CA LYS A 919 50.35 50.34 12.51
C LYS A 919 50.43 51.55 11.58
N PHE A 920 49.40 51.84 10.79
CA PHE A 920 49.36 53.06 9.96
C PHE A 920 49.31 54.33 10.81
N MET A 921 48.49 54.35 11.87
CA MET A 921 48.43 55.47 12.81
C MET A 921 49.80 55.74 13.46
N LEU A 922 50.52 54.68 13.87
CA LEU A 922 51.89 54.77 14.39
C LEU A 922 52.89 55.30 13.35
N LEU A 923 52.86 54.79 12.11
CA LEU A 923 53.76 55.23 11.03
C LEU A 923 53.54 56.70 10.64
N SER A 924 52.31 57.20 10.74
CA SER A 924 51.96 58.60 10.42
C SER A 924 52.22 59.60 11.56
N ASN A 925 52.85 59.16 12.66
CA ASN A 925 53.12 59.95 13.86
C ASN A 925 51.86 60.59 14.51
N PHE A 926 50.67 60.09 14.18
CA PHE A 926 49.36 60.56 14.67
C PHE A 926 49.02 60.06 16.09
N ALA A 927 50.06 59.90 16.92
CA ALA A 927 49.96 59.46 18.31
C ALA A 927 49.68 60.63 19.28
N ALA A 928 48.84 61.59 18.88
CA ALA A 928 48.34 62.67 19.73
C ALA A 928 46.94 63.13 19.29
N GLU A 929 46.08 63.34 20.30
CA GLU A 929 44.77 64.01 20.34
C GLU A 929 43.88 64.21 19.08
N ARG A 930 42.68 63.60 19.15
CA ARG A 930 41.40 63.96 18.52
C ARG A 930 41.35 65.21 17.59
N SER A 931 41.46 64.99 16.28
CA SER A 931 40.48 65.49 15.28
C SER A 931 40.80 65.06 13.85
N VAL A 932 39.90 64.31 13.21
CA VAL A 932 39.96 64.01 11.77
C VAL A 932 39.06 65.00 11.03
N ARG A 933 39.66 65.96 10.29
CA ARG A 933 38.93 66.89 9.41
C ARG A 933 38.82 66.33 7.98
N SER A 934 37.82 66.80 7.25
CA SER A 934 37.37 66.23 5.97
C SER A 934 38.05 66.84 4.73
N GLU A 935 37.97 66.11 3.61
CA GLU A 935 38.38 66.49 2.24
C GLU A 935 39.91 66.65 2.06
N PHE A 936 40.56 65.53 1.68
CA PHE A 936 42.01 65.33 1.59
C PHE A 936 42.76 66.23 0.57
N ASP A 937 42.10 67.15 -0.12
CA ASP A 937 42.77 68.07 -1.08
C ASP A 937 42.16 69.49 -1.05
N VAL A 938 41.00 69.66 -0.41
CA VAL A 938 40.24 70.92 -0.42
C VAL A 938 40.59 71.82 0.77
N PHE A 939 40.99 71.22 1.90
CA PHE A 939 41.38 71.96 3.12
C PHE A 939 42.83 71.75 3.57
N MET A 940 43.66 71.08 2.76
CA MET A 940 45.08 70.89 3.07
C MET A 940 45.92 72.03 2.49
N ASP A 941 46.91 72.49 3.24
CA ASP A 941 47.94 73.39 2.72
C ASP A 941 48.74 72.75 1.55
N SER A 942 49.54 73.56 0.87
CA SER A 942 50.26 73.09 -0.32
C SER A 942 51.35 72.06 -0.02
N GLN A 943 51.83 71.92 1.21
CA GLN A 943 52.91 70.98 1.55
C GLN A 943 52.36 69.59 1.91
N ASN A 944 51.37 69.53 2.80
CA ASN A 944 50.69 68.28 3.17
C ASN A 944 50.02 67.61 1.95
N ARG A 945 49.54 68.43 1.01
CA ARG A 945 48.97 67.99 -0.27
C ARG A 945 49.98 67.25 -1.15
N SER A 946 51.14 67.85 -1.42
CA SER A 946 52.17 67.23 -2.25
C SER A 946 52.67 65.93 -1.62
N MET A 947 52.96 65.94 -0.32
CA MET A 947 53.34 64.74 0.45
C MET A 947 52.32 63.60 0.29
N THR A 948 51.03 63.91 0.31
CA THR A 948 49.97 62.91 0.17
C THR A 948 49.87 62.37 -1.25
N VAL A 949 49.91 63.24 -2.25
CA VAL A 949 49.83 62.81 -3.65
C VAL A 949 51.03 61.92 -3.99
N GLU A 950 52.22 62.22 -3.45
CA GLU A 950 53.39 61.34 -3.51
C GLU A 950 53.15 60.00 -2.81
N LEU A 951 52.65 59.99 -1.57
CA LEU A 951 52.30 58.75 -0.84
C LEU A 951 51.27 57.88 -1.58
N LEU A 952 50.26 58.48 -2.22
CA LEU A 952 49.26 57.77 -3.02
C LEU A 952 49.89 57.16 -4.29
N VAL A 953 50.78 57.89 -4.97
CA VAL A 953 51.54 57.38 -6.13
C VAL A 953 52.49 56.26 -5.71
N GLU A 954 53.18 56.38 -4.58
CA GLU A 954 54.09 55.35 -4.07
C GLU A 954 53.34 54.09 -3.63
N ALA A 955 52.20 54.23 -2.95
CA ALA A 955 51.32 53.13 -2.57
C ALA A 955 50.70 52.43 -3.79
N ALA A 956 50.34 53.19 -4.83
CA ALA A 956 49.85 52.65 -6.10
C ALA A 956 50.96 51.89 -6.86
N LYS A 957 52.18 52.43 -6.91
CA LYS A 957 53.37 51.76 -7.50
C LYS A 957 53.68 50.42 -6.80
N LYS A 958 53.59 50.36 -5.47
CA LYS A 958 53.71 49.12 -4.68
C LYS A 958 52.60 48.09 -4.99
N ASN A 959 51.52 48.49 -5.67
CA ASN A 959 50.38 47.65 -6.05
C ASN A 959 50.19 47.60 -7.59
N CYS A 960 51.26 47.35 -8.34
CA CYS A 960 51.27 47.38 -9.83
C CYS A 960 50.18 46.55 -10.53
N ASN A 961 49.65 45.51 -9.88
CA ASN A 961 48.55 44.67 -10.38
C ASN A 961 47.15 45.31 -10.31
N LYS A 962 47.03 46.56 -9.85
CA LYS A 962 45.76 47.31 -9.74
C LYS A 962 45.81 48.58 -10.57
N GLN A 963 44.67 48.93 -11.15
CA GLN A 963 44.44 50.22 -11.79
C GLN A 963 43.86 51.21 -10.78
N PHE A 964 44.43 52.41 -10.73
CA PHE A 964 44.00 53.52 -9.88
C PHE A 964 43.52 54.68 -10.77
N ILE A 965 42.36 55.25 -10.42
CA ILE A 965 41.77 56.41 -11.10
C ILE A 965 41.46 57.45 -10.02
N PHE A 966 42.31 58.46 -9.92
CA PHE A 966 42.17 59.58 -9.00
C PHE A 966 41.49 60.75 -9.69
N VAL A 967 40.58 61.43 -8.99
CA VAL A 967 39.82 62.57 -9.51
C VAL A 967 39.96 63.74 -8.54
N THR A 968 40.62 64.82 -8.96
CA THR A 968 40.88 66.00 -8.11
C THR A 968 40.40 67.30 -8.79
N PRO A 969 39.91 68.30 -8.03
CA PRO A 969 39.66 69.64 -8.57
C PRO A 969 40.93 70.48 -8.76
N ASN A 970 42.06 70.08 -8.17
CA ASN A 970 43.27 70.88 -8.10
C ASN A 970 44.23 70.58 -9.28
N ASP A 971 45.14 71.52 -9.55
CA ASP A 971 46.21 71.30 -10.52
C ASP A 971 47.31 70.39 -9.91
N LEU A 972 47.91 69.55 -10.76
CA LEU A 972 48.90 68.54 -10.39
C LEU A 972 50.28 68.82 -11.01
N SER A 973 50.53 70.06 -11.43
CA SER A 973 51.79 70.54 -12.01
C SER A 973 53.04 70.30 -11.14
N MET A 974 52.88 69.95 -9.86
CA MET A 974 53.98 69.60 -8.94
C MET A 974 54.41 68.12 -9.03
N LEU A 975 53.63 67.24 -9.67
CA LEU A 975 54.02 65.84 -9.85
C LEU A 975 55.13 65.69 -10.89
N ARG A 976 56.17 64.92 -10.56
CA ARG A 976 57.21 64.55 -11.53
C ARG A 976 56.61 63.66 -12.65
N PRO A 977 56.98 63.87 -13.93
CA PRO A 977 56.58 62.98 -15.01
C PRO A 977 57.06 61.55 -14.74
N ASP A 978 56.16 60.58 -14.90
CA ASP A 978 56.44 59.17 -14.61
C ASP A 978 55.69 58.27 -15.62
N PRO A 979 56.34 57.28 -16.24
CA PRO A 979 55.73 56.46 -17.29
C PRO A 979 54.52 55.63 -16.84
N VAL A 980 54.32 55.37 -15.54
CA VAL A 980 53.10 54.68 -15.05
C VAL A 980 51.97 55.62 -14.67
N VAL A 981 52.17 56.94 -14.74
CA VAL A 981 51.20 57.98 -14.34
C VAL A 981 50.69 58.76 -15.54
N LYS A 982 49.38 58.72 -15.79
CA LYS A 982 48.72 59.50 -16.84
C LYS A 982 47.84 60.60 -16.24
N ILE A 983 48.15 61.86 -16.55
CA ILE A 983 47.36 63.02 -16.10
C ILE A 983 46.52 63.53 -17.27
N GLN A 984 45.21 63.76 -17.05
CA GLN A 984 44.26 64.30 -18.02
C GLN A 984 43.48 65.46 -17.40
N LYS A 985 43.59 66.65 -17.99
CA LYS A 985 42.87 67.86 -17.56
C LYS A 985 41.57 68.00 -18.38
N LEU A 986 40.42 67.93 -17.71
CA LEU A 986 39.12 68.17 -18.34
C LEU A 986 38.92 69.67 -18.55
N ALA A 987 38.56 70.05 -19.77
CA ALA A 987 38.05 71.38 -20.06
C ALA A 987 36.73 71.64 -19.31
N PRO A 988 36.41 72.90 -18.95
CA PRO A 988 35.06 73.26 -18.52
C PRO A 988 34.03 72.97 -19.64
N PRO A 989 32.75 72.73 -19.32
CA PRO A 989 31.76 72.41 -20.34
C PRO A 989 31.60 73.62 -21.29
N ARG A 990 31.54 73.37 -22.60
CA ARG A 990 31.58 74.42 -23.65
C ARG A 990 30.53 75.55 -23.49
N TYR A 991 29.48 75.34 -22.68
CA TYR A 991 28.39 76.30 -22.45
C TYR A 991 28.73 77.55 -21.61
N ARG A 992 29.88 77.64 -20.94
CA ARG A 992 30.30 78.91 -20.29
C ARG A 992 31.02 79.89 -21.22
N ALA A 993 31.39 79.49 -22.44
CA ALA A 993 32.02 80.39 -23.41
C ALA A 993 31.02 81.24 -24.21
N ALA A 994 29.77 80.77 -24.35
CA ALA A 994 28.75 81.44 -25.17
C ALA A 994 28.27 82.82 -24.65
N SER A 995 28.70 83.23 -23.45
CA SER A 995 28.46 84.59 -22.91
C SER A 995 29.64 85.57 -23.12
N ALA A 996 30.69 85.17 -23.83
CA ALA A 996 31.80 86.03 -24.23
C ALA A 996 32.11 85.77 -25.72
N GLY A 997 31.62 86.65 -26.60
CA GLY A 997 31.72 86.45 -28.04
C GLY A 997 33.15 86.46 -28.55
N ALA A 998 33.57 85.35 -29.18
CA ALA A 998 34.73 85.26 -30.07
C ALA A 998 34.49 84.15 -31.09
N HIS A 999 35.01 84.35 -32.30
CA HIS A 999 34.66 83.60 -33.52
C HIS A 999 34.92 82.08 -33.49
N ASP A 1000 34.12 81.37 -34.29
CA ASP A 1000 34.38 80.00 -34.71
C ASP A 1000 35.77 79.87 -35.39
N VAL A 1001 36.49 78.81 -35.04
CA VAL A 1001 37.55 78.23 -35.85
C VAL A 1001 37.38 76.71 -35.80
N ASP A 1002 36.95 76.13 -36.92
CA ASP A 1002 37.03 74.70 -37.15
C ASP A 1002 38.50 74.25 -37.16
N MET A 1003 38.76 73.08 -36.58
CA MET A 1003 40.01 72.35 -36.79
C MET A 1003 39.69 70.86 -36.99
N ASP A 1004 39.52 70.51 -38.26
CA ASP A 1004 39.66 69.14 -38.73
C ASP A 1004 41.14 68.72 -38.71
N GLY A 1005 41.39 67.47 -38.28
CA GLY A 1005 42.59 66.70 -38.63
C GLY A 1005 43.88 66.96 -37.84
N VAL A 1006 44.40 65.91 -37.20
CA VAL A 1006 45.56 65.11 -37.68
C VAL A 1006 46.06 64.19 -36.55
N ALA A 1007 46.27 62.91 -36.90
CA ALA A 1007 47.03 61.84 -36.20
C ALA A 1007 46.74 61.58 -34.70
#